data_AF-A0A1T5M237-F1
#
_entry.id   AF-A0A1T5M237-F1
#
_cell.length_a   1.000
_cell.length_b   1.000
_cell.length_c   1.000
_cell.angle_alpha   90.00
_cell.angle_beta   90.00
_cell.angle_gamma   90.00
#
_symmetry.space_group_name_H-M   'P 1'
#
loop_
_entity.id
_entity.type
_entity.pdbx_description
1 polymer ?
#
loop_
_entity_poly.entity_id
_entity_poly.type
_entity_poly.pdbx_seq_one_letter_code
_entity_poly.pdbx_strand_id
1 'polypeptide(L)'
;MINLRIFDTCIASPVPSVSEVAGEGARSNGKSRSFGEAFERAILLIHRWIGIFACVLFVTWFISGVILAYVRWPAMDRTERVNVLKPIEWSSVGASPTAALQALQLQDFPKDFRLEMSGGKPVYRAIGWDKRERVATEAQTGTAAIEQPPVSGEAGLAIVREQLSAPAATLETADLERDQWTVTGYFNKHRPFHLVSLNDEAGSKYYVSVATGEIVLDTKRKERFWNWLGAIPHWIYFPIIRKHEGKWTWMIYGLSAAGIFVAISGVWIGIKRVRLSRRYSNGKRVPFSGWLRWHHILGLIGGFFLCMWVISGLLTMYPGGFLEGRSLTKTDFERFRGVSAPRFPRVDFNALGSVAGDARRITFNYMAGVPILVLEYPGASSRVLDARSLKPITYQSPLYRQATEALVPEAKLLSMSWIQDGDEYWHTGFASKKLPVVRAIFDDQVWFHIDPEAGAVIDVMDRTARVDRWTAVGIHDLDWYWLLKKRPLWDFVLLVTIIPGLAISVTALVIGFKRLRKSVEPDLAFEPESFEDSGAEESGANLVHTSTARKAMVVFSSQTGTAEELAEQLRTGLVHARMEVQKRDLAELSPDDIAQCELALFVISTTGEGEPPDKAMAFVRRHMKQPANLVATAYAVIALGDSEYPKYCQFGRQVDAWLMQSKARRLFRTALVDKGEDAAIKTWVQNLEASLERTIHVERNELFSRWNLIDRTCINEGSAGEPILRINLASPEAGHHWLPGDIARLQAGITWDEYALGQRSIVRDYSIASVETEGCISLLVRLARKPDGSIGTGSGWLANAPIGTSMVLRIRSNPGFHPAPGGSPAIFIGNGTGYAGLRAHLMERVAHGSGRNWLVFGERNRTTDFVCSEDIKAFSDAGRLEACDLVFSRDQPVRRYVQDALRERSDNIRHWVEQGAYIFVCGSQQGMAPGVHSALQRALGEEFLQELAETGRYRRDVY
;
A
#
# COMPACT_ATOMS: atom_id res chain seq x y z
N MET A 1 -23.30 -48.07 35.51
CA MET A 1 -22.01 -48.69 35.15
C MET A 1 -21.99 -48.90 33.63
N ILE A 2 -21.27 -48.06 32.88
CA ILE A 2 -21.01 -48.27 31.45
C ILE A 2 -19.53 -47.92 31.22
N ASN A 3 -18.85 -48.86 30.56
CA ASN A 3 -17.40 -49.06 30.51
C ASN A 3 -16.56 -47.87 30.02
N LEU A 4 -15.53 -47.55 30.80
CA LEU A 4 -14.43 -46.62 30.53
C LEU A 4 -13.31 -47.27 29.67
N ARG A 5 -13.65 -47.83 28.50
CA ARG A 5 -12.65 -48.47 27.59
C ARG A 5 -12.67 -47.99 26.14
N ILE A 6 -13.32 -46.85 25.82
CA ILE A 6 -13.42 -46.34 24.43
C ILE A 6 -12.47 -45.17 24.14
N PHE A 7 -11.69 -44.67 25.11
CA PHE A 7 -10.84 -43.49 24.90
C PHE A 7 -9.37 -43.78 24.55
N ASP A 8 -8.92 -45.04 24.58
CA ASP A 8 -7.54 -45.42 24.23
C ASP A 8 -7.39 -45.96 22.79
N THR A 9 -8.47 -46.35 22.10
CA THR A 9 -8.40 -47.03 20.78
C THR A 9 -8.73 -46.18 19.55
N CYS A 10 -8.94 -44.87 19.67
CA CYS A 10 -9.16 -43.99 18.52
C CYS A 10 -8.01 -42.98 18.28
N ILE A 11 -6.79 -43.31 18.72
CA ILE A 11 -5.62 -42.41 18.68
C ILE A 11 -4.52 -42.91 17.72
N ALA A 12 -4.79 -43.94 16.91
CA ALA A 12 -3.87 -44.39 15.85
C ALA A 12 -4.66 -44.77 14.59
N SER A 13 -5.04 -43.79 13.78
CA SER A 13 -5.37 -44.03 12.36
C SER A 13 -5.10 -42.75 11.57
N PRO A 14 -4.46 -42.83 10.38
CA PRO A 14 -4.33 -41.71 9.47
C PRO A 14 -5.70 -41.29 8.94
N VAL A 15 -5.81 -40.03 8.53
CA VAL A 15 -6.99 -39.47 7.85
C VAL A 15 -7.29 -40.28 6.59
N PRO A 16 -8.51 -40.80 6.37
CA PRO A 16 -8.83 -41.47 5.12
C PRO A 16 -8.97 -40.44 3.99
N SER A 17 -8.50 -40.82 2.81
CA SER A 17 -8.57 -40.03 1.58
C SER A 17 -10.00 -39.97 1.03
N VAL A 18 -10.29 -38.95 0.22
CA VAL A 18 -11.63 -38.54 -0.26
C VAL A 18 -12.27 -39.52 -1.27
N SER A 19 -11.69 -40.70 -1.52
CA SER A 19 -12.19 -41.65 -2.53
C SER A 19 -13.03 -42.83 -2.01
N GLU A 20 -13.32 -42.94 -0.71
CA GLU A 20 -14.04 -44.10 -0.13
C GLU A 20 -15.46 -43.79 0.39
N VAL A 21 -16.26 -42.99 -0.33
CA VAL A 21 -17.66 -42.70 0.06
C VAL A 21 -18.70 -43.32 -0.91
N ALA A 22 -18.29 -44.08 -1.90
CA ALA A 22 -19.22 -44.77 -2.80
C ALA A 22 -19.07 -46.29 -2.72
N GLY A 23 -19.88 -46.91 -1.86
CA GLY A 23 -20.17 -48.34 -1.91
C GLY A 23 -19.74 -49.11 -0.67
N GLU A 24 -20.66 -49.27 0.27
CA GLU A 24 -21.00 -50.57 0.87
C GLU A 24 -22.06 -50.37 1.96
N GLY A 25 -23.26 -50.84 1.67
CA GLY A 25 -24.30 -51.01 2.67
C GLY A 25 -24.17 -52.39 3.31
N ALA A 26 -23.99 -52.45 4.63
CA ALA A 26 -24.68 -53.40 5.51
C ALA A 26 -24.27 -53.22 6.99
N ARG A 27 -25.28 -52.89 7.80
CA ARG A 27 -25.47 -53.28 9.21
C ARG A 27 -24.29 -53.05 10.20
N SER A 28 -24.39 -51.99 11.00
CA SER A 28 -24.05 -52.09 12.42
C SER A 28 -24.83 -51.08 13.28
N ASN A 29 -25.24 -51.54 14.47
CA ASN A 29 -25.88 -50.76 15.52
C ASN A 29 -25.00 -49.57 15.95
N GLY A 30 -25.35 -48.36 15.54
CA GLY A 30 -24.73 -47.14 16.03
C GLY A 30 -25.79 -46.07 16.28
N LYS A 31 -26.04 -45.73 17.55
CA LYS A 31 -26.86 -44.57 17.91
C LYS A 31 -26.31 -43.35 17.15
N SER A 32 -27.13 -42.77 16.27
CA SER A 32 -26.86 -41.47 15.65
C SER A 32 -26.58 -40.47 16.76
N ARG A 33 -25.37 -39.88 16.75
CA ARG A 33 -24.94 -38.90 17.75
C ARG A 33 -25.71 -37.60 17.51
N SER A 34 -26.15 -36.95 18.58
CA SER A 34 -26.82 -35.66 18.42
C SER A 34 -25.86 -34.62 17.84
N PHE A 35 -26.40 -33.67 17.06
CA PHE A 35 -25.64 -32.54 16.52
C PHE A 35 -24.79 -31.83 17.59
N GLY A 36 -25.33 -31.69 18.81
CA GLY A 36 -24.61 -31.08 19.94
C GLY A 36 -23.35 -31.84 20.39
N GLU A 37 -23.36 -33.18 20.33
CA GLU A 37 -22.20 -34.00 20.68
C GLU A 37 -21.09 -33.92 19.61
N ALA A 38 -21.49 -33.86 18.33
CA ALA A 38 -20.56 -33.68 17.22
C ALA A 38 -19.89 -32.29 17.27
N PHE A 39 -20.68 -31.25 17.53
CA PHE A 39 -20.21 -29.87 17.67
C PHE A 39 -19.22 -29.69 18.83
N GLU A 40 -19.52 -30.25 20.01
CA GLU A 40 -18.62 -30.19 21.17
C GLU A 40 -17.28 -30.89 20.89
N ARG A 41 -17.32 -32.04 20.20
CA ARG A 41 -16.10 -32.76 19.82
C ARG A 41 -15.25 -31.96 18.84
N ALA A 42 -15.88 -31.27 17.88
CA ALA A 42 -15.19 -30.40 16.94
C ALA A 42 -14.47 -29.25 17.67
N ILE A 43 -15.15 -28.54 18.58
CA ILE A 43 -14.53 -27.47 19.38
C ILE A 43 -13.32 -27.98 20.17
N LEU A 44 -13.44 -29.15 20.82
CA LEU A 44 -12.33 -29.75 21.57
C LEU A 44 -11.12 -30.05 20.70
N LEU A 45 -11.34 -30.56 19.48
CA LEU A 45 -10.27 -30.87 18.53
C LEU A 45 -9.61 -29.58 18.00
N ILE A 46 -10.41 -28.57 17.64
CA ILE A 46 -9.93 -27.29 17.13
C ILE A 46 -9.16 -26.53 18.21
N HIS A 47 -9.72 -26.39 19.42
CA HIS A 47 -9.05 -25.77 20.56
C HIS A 47 -7.67 -26.40 20.82
N ARG A 48 -7.62 -27.74 20.79
CA ARG A 48 -6.39 -28.49 21.02
C ARG A 48 -5.31 -28.21 19.98
N TRP A 49 -5.65 -28.25 18.69
CA TRP A 49 -4.65 -28.07 17.63
C TRP A 49 -4.24 -26.61 17.47
N ILE A 50 -5.18 -25.67 17.47
CA ILE A 50 -4.84 -24.23 17.43
C ILE A 50 -4.04 -23.86 18.68
N GLY A 51 -4.40 -24.39 19.86
CA GLY A 51 -3.68 -24.15 21.11
C GLY A 51 -2.22 -24.60 21.11
N ILE A 52 -1.88 -25.70 20.40
CA ILE A 52 -0.49 -26.16 20.26
C ILE A 52 0.36 -25.15 19.50
N PHE A 53 -0.18 -24.54 18.43
CA PHE A 53 0.56 -23.53 17.68
C PHE A 53 0.56 -22.17 18.40
N ALA A 54 -0.57 -21.79 18.99
CA ALA A 54 -0.73 -20.49 19.65
C ALA A 54 0.08 -20.38 20.96
N CYS A 55 0.41 -21.47 21.63
CA CYS A 55 1.10 -21.42 22.92
C CYS A 55 2.53 -20.83 22.84
N VAL A 56 3.29 -21.12 21.78
CA VAL A 56 4.62 -20.53 21.56
C VAL A 56 4.48 -19.02 21.39
N LEU A 57 3.54 -18.60 20.53
CA LEU A 57 3.22 -17.20 20.30
C LEU A 57 2.86 -16.50 21.62
N PHE A 58 1.94 -17.04 22.43
CA PHE A 58 1.50 -16.37 23.65
C PHE A 58 2.56 -16.32 24.76
N VAL A 59 3.38 -17.37 24.91
CA VAL A 59 4.51 -17.32 25.86
C VAL A 59 5.46 -16.19 25.46
N THR A 60 5.87 -16.15 24.18
CA THR A 60 6.72 -15.09 23.65
C THR A 60 6.05 -13.72 23.78
N TRP A 61 4.76 -13.61 23.48
CA TRP A 61 3.99 -12.37 23.49
C TRP A 61 3.85 -11.77 24.90
N PHE A 62 3.57 -12.57 25.94
CA PHE A 62 3.51 -12.07 27.31
C PHE A 62 4.87 -11.66 27.86
N ILE A 63 5.92 -12.46 27.61
CA ILE A 63 7.28 -12.13 28.06
C ILE A 63 7.76 -10.82 27.40
N SER A 64 7.57 -10.72 26.09
CA SER A 64 7.87 -9.49 25.35
C SER A 64 7.00 -8.30 25.76
N GLY A 65 5.76 -8.58 26.15
CA GLY A 65 4.80 -7.67 26.81
C GLY A 65 5.40 -6.94 28.01
N VAL A 66 5.94 -7.72 28.95
CA VAL A 66 6.60 -7.19 30.14
C VAL A 66 7.80 -6.32 29.76
N ILE A 67 8.61 -6.75 28.79
CA ILE A 67 9.80 -6.00 28.38
C ILE A 67 9.42 -4.64 27.79
N LEU A 68 8.39 -4.54 26.94
CA LEU A 68 7.99 -3.25 26.36
C LEU A 68 7.46 -2.26 27.40
N ALA A 69 6.97 -2.78 28.54
CA ALA A 69 6.49 -1.99 29.65
C ALA A 69 7.64 -1.31 30.44
N TYR A 70 8.89 -1.69 30.19
CA TYR A 70 10.08 -1.07 30.79
C TYR A 70 11.07 -0.51 29.76
N VAL A 71 11.09 -1.05 28.54
CA VAL A 71 11.98 -0.61 27.45
C VAL A 71 11.15 -0.17 26.26
N ARG A 72 11.23 1.12 25.93
CA ARG A 72 10.50 1.73 24.83
C ARG A 72 11.13 1.39 23.48
N TRP A 73 10.30 1.42 22.43
CA TRP A 73 10.79 1.37 21.07
C TRP A 73 11.68 2.59 20.79
N PRO A 74 12.85 2.44 20.13
CA PRO A 74 13.74 3.57 19.86
C PRO A 74 13.06 4.60 18.94
N ALA A 75 13.05 5.84 19.39
CA ALA A 75 12.56 6.98 18.63
C ALA A 75 13.20 8.25 19.20
N MET A 76 13.62 9.14 18.31
CA MET A 76 14.23 10.39 18.71
C MET A 76 13.15 11.42 19.04
N ASP A 77 13.05 11.82 20.31
CA ASP A 77 12.07 12.80 20.74
C ASP A 77 12.45 14.23 20.30
N ARG A 78 11.54 15.18 20.49
CA ARG A 78 11.76 16.58 20.09
C ARG A 78 12.97 17.20 20.79
N THR A 79 13.19 16.87 22.05
CA THR A 79 14.30 17.39 22.86
C THR A 79 15.62 16.84 22.37
N GLU A 80 15.70 15.53 22.12
CA GLU A 80 16.87 14.87 21.54
C GLU A 80 17.19 15.46 20.17
N ARG A 81 16.18 15.66 19.31
CA ARG A 81 16.35 16.31 18.00
C ARG A 81 16.91 17.72 18.10
N VAL A 82 16.52 18.50 19.10
CA VAL A 82 17.05 19.86 19.30
C VAL A 82 18.46 19.82 19.91
N ASN A 83 18.74 18.86 20.79
CA ASN A 83 20.03 18.72 21.46
C ASN A 83 21.18 18.34 20.51
N VAL A 84 20.90 17.61 19.41
CA VAL A 84 21.92 17.28 18.41
C VAL A 84 22.27 18.47 17.51
N LEU A 85 21.42 19.48 17.41
CA LEU A 85 21.64 20.62 16.52
C LEU A 85 22.66 21.60 17.11
N LYS A 86 23.45 22.23 16.24
CA LYS A 86 24.34 23.35 16.59
C LYS A 86 23.56 24.68 16.70
N PRO A 87 24.10 25.69 17.39
CA PRO A 87 23.49 27.02 17.45
C PRO A 87 23.38 27.63 16.06
N ILE A 88 22.29 28.34 15.78
CA ILE A 88 22.10 28.98 14.48
C ILE A 88 23.10 30.13 14.31
N GLU A 89 23.83 30.12 13.19
CA GLU A 89 24.71 31.22 12.79
C GLU A 89 23.89 32.34 12.13
N TRP A 90 23.36 33.26 12.95
CA TRP A 90 22.42 34.31 12.55
C TRP A 90 22.90 35.20 11.40
N SER A 91 24.19 35.55 11.41
CA SER A 91 24.81 36.39 10.37
C SER A 91 24.86 35.72 9.00
N SER A 92 24.75 34.40 8.93
CA SER A 92 24.79 33.62 7.69
C SER A 92 23.40 33.43 7.06
N VAL A 93 22.34 33.93 7.69
CA VAL A 93 20.94 33.85 7.20
C VAL A 93 20.62 35.05 6.30
N GLY A 94 20.85 34.93 5.00
CA GLY A 94 20.61 35.97 3.99
C GLY A 94 19.21 35.96 3.35
N ALA A 95 18.58 34.79 3.22
CA ALA A 95 17.31 34.59 2.54
C ALA A 95 16.11 34.78 3.50
N SER A 96 15.10 35.52 3.03
CA SER A 96 13.88 35.72 3.82
C SER A 96 13.04 34.42 3.90
N PRO A 97 12.23 34.24 4.95
CA PRO A 97 11.32 33.10 5.06
C PRO A 97 10.34 32.99 3.86
N THR A 98 9.85 34.11 3.33
CA THR A 98 9.00 34.09 2.12
C THR A 98 9.78 33.64 0.88
N ALA A 99 11.03 34.06 0.70
CA ALA A 99 11.85 33.60 -0.41
C ALA A 99 12.07 32.08 -0.34
N ALA A 100 12.32 31.55 0.86
CA ALA A 100 12.42 30.10 1.08
C ALA A 100 11.09 29.37 0.78
N LEU A 101 9.93 29.90 1.21
CA LEU A 101 8.62 29.31 0.89
C LEU A 101 8.30 29.34 -0.61
N GLN A 102 8.64 30.42 -1.31
CA GLN A 102 8.50 30.54 -2.77
C GLN A 102 9.39 29.55 -3.50
N ALA A 103 10.64 29.43 -3.05
CA ALA A 103 11.59 28.46 -3.55
C ALA A 103 11.04 27.03 -3.43
N LEU A 104 10.40 26.68 -2.31
CA LEU A 104 9.82 25.35 -2.09
C LEU A 104 8.58 25.03 -2.97
N GLN A 105 8.08 26.02 -3.72
CA GLN A 105 6.90 25.90 -4.60
C GLN A 105 5.70 25.27 -3.88
N LEU A 106 5.46 25.70 -2.65
CA LEU A 106 4.32 25.24 -1.84
C LEU A 106 3.08 26.08 -2.17
N GLN A 107 1.93 25.41 -2.37
CA GLN A 107 0.64 26.08 -2.61
C GLN A 107 0.04 26.67 -1.32
N ASP A 108 0.30 26.02 -0.18
CA ASP A 108 -0.22 26.38 1.14
C ASP A 108 0.92 26.53 2.15
N PHE A 109 0.67 27.25 3.24
CA PHE A 109 1.59 27.29 4.36
C PHE A 109 1.82 25.86 4.88
N PRO A 110 3.07 25.38 4.92
CA PRO A 110 3.38 23.98 5.21
C PRO A 110 2.93 23.57 6.62
N LYS A 111 2.82 22.27 6.85
CA LYS A 111 2.50 21.72 8.17
C LYS A 111 3.57 22.10 9.18
N ASP A 112 4.83 22.06 8.77
CA ASP A 112 6.00 22.48 9.55
C ASP A 112 6.93 23.33 8.68
N PHE A 113 7.50 24.41 9.23
CA PHE A 113 8.48 25.25 8.54
C PHE A 113 9.52 25.74 9.54
N ARG A 114 10.76 25.30 9.37
CA ARG A 114 11.83 25.49 10.35
C ARG A 114 13.15 25.93 9.72
N LEU A 115 13.99 26.58 10.52
CA LEU A 115 15.37 26.94 10.23
C LEU A 115 16.28 26.32 11.29
N GLU A 116 17.33 25.64 10.85
CA GLU A 116 18.30 24.94 11.71
C GLU A 116 19.66 24.79 11.01
N MET A 117 20.72 24.42 11.76
CA MET A 117 22.05 24.17 11.19
C MET A 117 22.20 22.73 10.68
N SER A 118 22.73 22.58 9.46
CA SER A 118 23.03 21.28 8.86
C SER A 118 24.30 21.38 8.01
N GLY A 119 25.32 20.55 8.29
CA GLY A 119 26.60 20.56 7.58
C GLY A 119 27.30 21.93 7.59
N GLY A 120 27.38 22.56 8.77
CA GLY A 120 28.00 23.88 8.95
C GLY A 120 27.22 25.07 8.41
N LYS A 121 26.01 24.91 7.85
CA LYS A 121 25.23 26.00 7.25
C LYS A 121 23.79 26.09 7.77
N PRO A 122 23.16 27.29 7.78
CA PRO A 122 21.74 27.43 8.06
C PRO A 122 20.87 26.96 6.90
N VAL A 123 19.89 26.10 7.20
CA VAL A 123 19.00 25.44 6.21
C VAL A 123 17.54 25.61 6.59
N TYR A 124 16.70 26.00 5.61
CA TYR A 124 15.25 26.00 5.76
C TYR A 124 14.68 24.62 5.42
N ARG A 125 13.77 24.10 6.25
CA ARG A 125 13.07 22.84 6.02
C ARG A 125 11.57 23.04 6.13
N ALA A 126 10.81 22.40 5.25
CA ALA A 126 9.36 22.45 5.29
C ALA A 126 8.74 21.07 5.07
N ILE A 127 7.67 20.77 5.80
CA ILE A 127 6.87 19.56 5.59
C ILE A 127 5.54 19.96 4.97
N GLY A 128 5.30 19.52 3.74
CA GLY A 128 4.05 19.75 3.02
C GLY A 128 2.87 18.94 3.59
N TRP A 129 1.66 19.29 3.15
CA TRP A 129 0.43 18.55 3.49
C TRP A 129 0.30 17.22 2.73
N ASP A 130 1.06 17.04 1.66
CA ASP A 130 1.27 15.79 0.91
C ASP A 130 2.10 14.75 1.69
N LYS A 131 2.50 15.07 2.93
CA LYS A 131 3.40 14.29 3.80
C LYS A 131 4.80 14.07 3.20
N ARG A 132 5.15 14.76 2.10
CA ARG A 132 6.51 14.81 1.56
C ARG A 132 7.27 15.91 2.30
N GLU A 133 8.48 15.56 2.75
CA GLU A 133 9.41 16.54 3.28
C GLU A 133 10.09 17.24 2.11
N ARG A 134 10.12 18.58 2.14
CA ARG A 134 10.80 19.41 1.15
C ARG A 134 11.85 20.25 1.86
N VAL A 135 13.07 20.29 1.32
CA VAL A 135 14.18 21.01 1.93
C VAL A 135 14.59 22.16 1.01
N ALA A 136 14.78 23.36 1.59
CA ALA A 136 15.32 24.54 0.91
C ALA A 136 16.69 24.83 1.50
N THR A 137 17.72 24.44 0.78
CA THR A 137 19.03 24.13 1.36
C THR A 137 20.04 25.25 1.41
N GLU A 138 19.68 26.49 1.12
CA GLU A 138 20.62 27.58 1.40
C GLU A 138 19.89 28.84 1.85
N ALA A 139 19.86 29.03 3.18
CA ALA A 139 19.39 30.26 3.78
C ALA A 139 20.31 31.46 3.46
N GLN A 140 21.41 31.28 2.72
CA GLN A 140 22.33 32.35 2.30
C GLN A 140 21.98 32.93 0.91
N THR A 141 21.52 32.11 -0.03
CA THR A 141 21.25 32.48 -1.44
C THR A 141 19.77 32.43 -1.82
N GLY A 142 18.92 31.73 -1.04
CA GLY A 142 17.47 31.66 -1.27
C GLY A 142 17.06 30.78 -2.44
N THR A 143 17.96 29.95 -2.97
CA THR A 143 17.69 29.02 -4.08
C THR A 143 16.88 27.81 -3.61
N ALA A 144 15.84 27.50 -4.37
CA ALA A 144 15.12 26.23 -4.28
C ALA A 144 16.00 25.11 -4.81
N ALA A 145 16.24 24.09 -4.01
CA ALA A 145 16.73 22.83 -4.53
C ALA A 145 15.60 21.81 -4.47
N ILE A 146 14.76 21.81 -5.51
CA ILE A 146 13.79 20.74 -5.72
C ILE A 146 14.53 19.43 -6.08
N GLU A 147 15.82 19.52 -6.44
CA GLU A 147 16.69 18.43 -6.84
C GLU A 147 18.10 18.61 -6.24
N GLN A 148 18.24 18.53 -4.90
CA GLN A 148 19.59 18.31 -4.39
C GLN A 148 20.05 16.90 -4.77
N PRO A 149 21.33 16.74 -5.16
CA PRO A 149 21.90 15.40 -5.18
C PRO A 149 21.72 14.78 -3.79
N PRO A 150 21.38 13.49 -3.71
CA PRO A 150 21.36 12.74 -2.46
C PRO A 150 22.57 13.09 -1.60
N VAL A 151 22.36 13.39 -0.32
CA VAL A 151 23.47 13.61 0.63
C VAL A 151 24.36 12.38 0.53
N SER A 152 25.65 12.54 0.26
CA SER A 152 26.56 11.39 0.16
C SER A 152 26.80 10.78 1.53
N GLY A 153 27.23 9.52 1.59
CA GLY A 153 27.57 8.87 2.87
C GLY A 153 28.64 9.64 3.66
N GLU A 154 29.62 10.24 2.97
CA GLU A 154 30.64 11.08 3.59
C GLU A 154 30.07 12.38 4.16
N ALA A 155 29.16 13.03 3.42
CA ALA A 155 28.48 14.24 3.91
C ALA A 155 27.57 13.92 5.11
N GLY A 156 26.85 12.78 5.08
CA GLY A 156 26.06 12.30 6.22
C GLY A 156 26.93 12.01 7.45
N LEU A 157 28.11 11.39 7.26
CA LEU A 157 29.08 11.18 8.33
C LEU A 157 29.62 12.51 8.89
N ALA A 158 29.92 13.48 8.02
CA ALA A 158 30.38 14.80 8.43
C ALA A 158 29.33 15.52 9.30
N ILE A 159 28.06 15.46 8.91
CA ILE A 159 26.94 16.02 9.69
C ILE A 159 26.95 15.44 11.11
N VAL A 160 27.03 14.11 11.25
CA VAL A 160 27.03 13.45 12.57
C VAL A 160 28.27 13.84 13.39
N ARG A 161 29.46 13.82 12.79
CA ARG A 161 30.72 14.18 13.47
C ARG A 161 30.68 15.61 13.98
N GLU A 162 30.15 16.53 13.18
CA GLU A 162 30.03 17.94 13.51
C GLU A 162 28.99 18.16 14.61
N GLN A 163 27.74 17.76 14.35
CA GLN A 163 26.58 17.99 15.23
C GLN A 163 26.78 17.39 16.63
N LEU A 164 27.27 16.15 16.69
CA LEU A 164 27.51 15.45 17.96
C LEU A 164 28.92 15.65 18.54
N SER A 165 29.78 16.45 17.89
CA SER A 165 31.19 16.63 18.28
C SER A 165 31.93 15.29 18.45
N ALA A 166 31.70 14.34 17.52
CA ALA A 166 32.13 12.95 17.64
C ALA A 166 33.07 12.54 16.49
N PRO A 167 34.36 12.94 16.51
CA PRO A 167 35.29 12.72 15.40
C PRO A 167 35.56 11.24 15.10
N ALA A 168 35.43 10.37 16.11
CA ALA A 168 35.63 8.93 15.99
C ALA A 168 34.46 8.19 15.29
N ALA A 169 33.36 8.87 14.96
CA ALA A 169 32.22 8.26 14.28
C ALA A 169 32.64 7.70 12.91
N THR A 170 32.02 6.61 12.48
CA THR A 170 32.27 5.95 11.19
C THR A 170 30.97 5.63 10.45
N LEU A 171 31.00 5.73 9.12
CA LEU A 171 29.89 5.30 8.28
C LEU A 171 29.86 3.77 8.24
N GLU A 172 28.75 3.16 8.67
CA GLU A 172 28.56 1.70 8.67
C GLU A 172 27.86 1.23 7.39
N THR A 173 26.86 1.97 6.92
CA THR A 173 26.12 1.62 5.69
C THR A 173 25.61 2.89 5.04
N ALA A 174 25.89 3.07 3.75
CA ALA A 174 25.29 4.13 2.95
C ALA A 174 23.99 3.66 2.29
N ASP A 175 23.06 4.59 2.06
CA ASP A 175 21.83 4.37 1.28
C ASP A 175 20.99 3.17 1.76
N LEU A 176 20.91 3.01 3.09
CA LEU A 176 20.12 1.99 3.75
C LEU A 176 18.63 2.25 3.55
N GLU A 177 18.03 1.46 2.67
CA GLU A 177 16.59 1.48 2.42
C GLU A 177 15.78 1.03 3.63
N ARG A 178 16.17 -0.06 4.28
CA ARG A 178 15.40 -0.61 5.40
C ARG A 178 16.21 -1.58 6.22
N ASP A 179 16.05 -1.48 7.53
CA ASP A 179 16.53 -2.47 8.49
C ASP A 179 15.48 -2.76 9.57
N GLN A 180 15.89 -3.47 10.62
CA GLN A 180 15.04 -3.84 11.75
C GLN A 180 14.48 -2.63 12.52
N TRP A 181 15.24 -1.53 12.62
CA TRP A 181 14.93 -0.39 13.48
C TRP A 181 14.14 0.68 12.74
N THR A 182 14.31 0.73 11.42
CA THR A 182 13.61 1.64 10.53
C THR A 182 12.43 0.98 9.84
N VAL A 183 12.02 -0.26 10.15
CA VAL A 183 11.03 -1.04 9.37
C VAL A 183 9.65 -0.40 9.20
N THR A 184 9.22 0.46 10.12
CA THR A 184 7.88 1.04 10.15
C THR A 184 7.66 2.04 9.00
N GLY A 185 6.39 2.26 8.64
CA GLY A 185 6.00 3.21 7.59
C GLY A 185 6.32 4.67 7.94
N TYR A 186 6.44 5.00 9.23
CA TYR A 186 6.82 6.32 9.75
C TYR A 186 8.09 6.87 9.09
N PHE A 187 9.08 6.00 8.83
CA PHE A 187 10.35 6.39 8.25
C PHE A 187 10.33 6.53 6.71
N ASN A 188 9.21 6.20 6.02
CA ASN A 188 9.19 6.14 4.54
C ASN A 188 9.57 7.47 3.89
N LYS A 189 9.16 8.58 4.50
CA LYS A 189 9.44 9.95 4.01
C LYS A 189 10.90 10.37 4.14
N HIS A 190 11.70 9.66 4.94
CA HIS A 190 13.09 9.99 5.23
C HIS A 190 14.09 8.99 4.64
N ARG A 191 13.59 7.92 4.00
CA ARG A 191 14.44 6.91 3.36
C ARG A 191 14.96 7.41 2.01
N PRO A 192 16.13 6.92 1.56
CA PRO A 192 17.04 6.01 2.27
C PRO A 192 17.86 6.69 3.40
N PHE A 193 18.62 5.94 4.19
CA PHE A 193 19.42 6.46 5.32
C PHE A 193 20.92 6.16 5.19
N HIS A 194 21.78 7.05 5.67
CA HIS A 194 23.16 6.71 6.06
C HIS A 194 23.19 6.30 7.53
N LEU A 195 23.63 5.08 7.79
CA LEU A 195 23.81 4.56 9.14
C LEU A 195 25.23 4.87 9.61
N VAL A 196 25.33 5.70 10.66
CA VAL A 196 26.60 6.12 11.26
C VAL A 196 26.72 5.53 12.66
N SER A 197 27.84 4.88 12.94
CA SER A 197 28.22 4.41 14.28
C SER A 197 29.02 5.50 14.99
N LEU A 198 28.65 5.84 16.22
CA LEU A 198 29.40 6.83 17.02
C LEU A 198 30.70 6.25 17.59
N ASN A 199 30.79 4.91 17.67
CA ASN A 199 31.90 4.17 18.29
C ASN A 199 32.15 4.54 19.77
N ASP A 200 31.08 4.88 20.48
CA ASP A 200 31.08 5.11 21.93
C ASP A 200 30.84 3.81 22.72
N GLU A 201 31.01 3.85 24.04
CA GLU A 201 30.75 2.70 24.91
C GLU A 201 29.28 2.24 24.86
N ALA A 202 28.35 3.17 24.62
CA ALA A 202 26.93 2.88 24.50
C ALA A 202 26.57 2.12 23.19
N GLY A 203 27.46 2.11 22.20
CA GLY A 203 27.22 1.55 20.87
C GLY A 203 26.11 2.28 20.13
N SER A 204 26.11 3.61 20.23
CA SER A 204 25.13 4.52 19.62
C SER A 204 25.25 4.51 18.10
N LYS A 205 24.12 4.38 17.42
CA LYS A 205 24.03 4.51 15.97
C LYS A 205 22.96 5.51 15.57
N TYR A 206 23.26 6.31 14.56
CA TYR A 206 22.41 7.39 14.05
C TYR A 206 22.04 7.14 12.59
N TYR A 207 20.78 7.42 12.26
CA TYR A 207 20.24 7.31 10.91
C TYR A 207 20.07 8.71 10.33
N VAL A 208 20.87 9.03 9.32
CA VAL A 208 20.84 10.31 8.61
C VAL A 208 20.06 10.13 7.32
N SER A 209 19.00 10.91 7.12
CA SER A 209 18.20 10.89 5.88
C SER A 209 19.07 11.27 4.68
N VAL A 210 19.08 10.44 3.64
CA VAL A 210 19.80 10.70 2.38
C VAL A 210 19.19 11.90 1.65
N ALA A 211 17.87 12.05 1.72
CA ALA A 211 17.15 13.12 1.04
C ALA A 211 17.34 14.48 1.71
N THR A 212 17.58 14.52 3.04
CA THR A 212 17.52 15.77 3.81
C THR A 212 18.75 16.07 4.65
N GLY A 213 19.62 15.08 4.91
CA GLY A 213 20.72 15.20 5.86
C GLY A 213 20.28 15.28 7.33
N GLU A 214 18.99 15.12 7.63
CA GLU A 214 18.49 15.15 9.01
C GLU A 214 18.82 13.86 9.75
N ILE A 215 19.22 13.98 11.02
CA ILE A 215 19.31 12.85 11.95
C ILE A 215 17.89 12.51 12.42
N VAL A 216 17.37 11.35 12.00
CA VAL A 216 15.95 10.98 12.18
C VAL A 216 15.74 10.00 13.34
N LEU A 217 16.73 9.16 13.61
CA LEU A 217 16.67 8.11 14.63
C LEU A 217 18.05 7.90 15.24
N ASP A 218 18.11 7.72 16.55
CA ASP A 218 19.24 7.17 17.26
C ASP A 218 18.86 5.84 17.93
N THR A 219 19.86 4.98 18.13
CA THR A 219 19.68 3.68 18.78
C THR A 219 20.92 3.28 19.55
N LYS A 220 20.75 2.80 20.78
CA LYS A 220 21.85 2.31 21.63
C LYS A 220 21.87 0.78 21.70
N ARG A 221 23.00 0.20 22.08
CA ARG A 221 23.17 -1.27 22.17
C ARG A 221 22.15 -1.92 23.11
N LYS A 222 21.93 -1.31 24.28
CA LYS A 222 20.97 -1.81 25.28
C LYS A 222 19.53 -1.74 24.78
N GLU A 223 19.14 -0.65 24.13
CA GLU A 223 17.81 -0.48 23.55
C GLU A 223 17.55 -1.53 22.48
N ARG A 224 18.54 -1.77 21.60
CA ARG A 224 18.43 -2.79 20.55
C ARG A 224 18.29 -4.19 21.11
N PHE A 225 19.10 -4.56 22.11
CA PHE A 225 19.04 -5.87 22.73
C PHE A 225 17.66 -6.16 23.35
N TRP A 226 17.17 -5.22 24.17
CA TRP A 226 15.90 -5.41 24.86
C TRP A 226 14.70 -5.33 23.91
N ASN A 227 14.71 -4.45 22.91
CA ASN A 227 13.63 -4.41 21.92
C ASN A 227 13.58 -5.64 21.01
N TRP A 228 14.72 -6.31 20.79
CA TRP A 228 14.74 -7.61 20.09
C TRP A 228 14.02 -8.71 20.86
N LEU A 229 14.04 -8.65 22.20
CA LEU A 229 13.28 -9.56 23.07
C LEU A 229 11.87 -9.05 23.42
N GLY A 230 11.64 -7.74 23.31
CA GLY A 230 10.41 -7.04 23.64
C GLY A 230 9.59 -6.68 22.41
N ALA A 231 9.63 -5.40 22.01
CA ALA A 231 8.76 -4.87 20.96
C ALA A 231 8.76 -5.66 19.63
N ILE A 232 9.91 -6.21 19.19
CA ILE A 232 10.01 -6.96 17.93
C ILE A 232 9.10 -8.20 17.91
N PRO A 233 9.23 -9.16 18.85
CA PRO A 233 8.32 -10.29 18.92
C PRO A 233 6.90 -9.92 19.36
N HIS A 234 6.71 -8.88 20.19
CA HIS A 234 5.38 -8.49 20.67
C HIS A 234 4.49 -7.96 19.54
N TRP A 235 5.03 -7.06 18.70
CA TRP A 235 4.33 -6.49 17.54
C TRP A 235 4.59 -7.24 16.24
N ILE A 236 5.43 -8.29 16.26
CA ILE A 236 5.83 -9.07 15.07
C ILE A 236 6.45 -8.13 14.01
N TYR A 237 7.38 -7.28 14.43
CA TYR A 237 8.06 -6.26 13.61
C TYR A 237 9.24 -6.81 12.79
N PHE A 238 9.19 -8.08 12.39
CA PHE A 238 10.21 -8.66 11.52
C PHE A 238 10.18 -7.99 10.13
N PRO A 239 11.32 -7.52 9.58
CA PRO A 239 11.39 -6.81 8.31
C PRO A 239 10.73 -7.53 7.14
N ILE A 240 10.80 -8.86 7.11
CA ILE A 240 10.21 -9.69 6.06
C ILE A 240 8.69 -9.50 5.99
N ILE A 241 8.04 -9.31 7.13
CA ILE A 241 6.58 -9.21 7.25
C ILE A 241 6.14 -7.75 7.33
N ARG A 242 6.72 -6.97 8.26
CA ARG A 242 6.30 -5.60 8.55
C ARG A 242 6.53 -4.63 7.40
N LYS A 243 7.40 -4.98 6.43
CA LYS A 243 7.54 -4.21 5.18
C LYS A 243 6.28 -4.18 4.32
N HIS A 244 5.39 -5.15 4.49
CA HIS A 244 4.09 -5.25 3.83
C HIS A 244 2.98 -4.99 4.85
N GLU A 245 2.71 -3.71 5.14
CA GLU A 245 1.80 -3.28 6.21
C GLU A 245 0.40 -3.94 6.15
N GLY A 246 -0.20 -4.03 4.97
CA GLY A 246 -1.49 -4.71 4.81
C GLY A 246 -1.44 -6.20 5.16
N LYS A 247 -0.38 -6.92 4.76
CA LYS A 247 -0.21 -8.34 5.09
C LYS A 247 0.06 -8.56 6.57
N TRP A 248 0.89 -7.71 7.17
CA TRP A 248 1.15 -7.72 8.60
C TRP A 248 -0.15 -7.50 9.39
N THR A 249 -0.95 -6.50 9.00
CA THR A 249 -2.25 -6.21 9.66
C THR A 249 -3.19 -7.41 9.63
N TRP A 250 -3.41 -8.01 8.46
CA TRP A 250 -4.26 -9.21 8.33
C TRP A 250 -3.72 -10.42 9.10
N MET A 251 -2.39 -10.58 9.15
CA MET A 251 -1.77 -11.63 9.96
C MET A 251 -2.05 -11.42 11.45
N ILE A 252 -1.92 -10.19 11.97
CA ILE A 252 -2.28 -9.89 13.36
C ILE A 252 -3.76 -10.18 13.61
N TYR A 253 -4.67 -9.76 12.73
CA TYR A 253 -6.09 -10.04 12.87
C TYR A 253 -6.39 -11.55 12.92
N GLY A 254 -5.76 -12.33 12.04
CA GLY A 254 -5.90 -13.79 12.04
C GLY A 254 -5.36 -14.46 13.31
N LEU A 255 -4.17 -14.05 13.76
CA LEU A 255 -3.57 -14.58 15.00
C LEU A 255 -4.39 -14.21 16.24
N SER A 256 -4.88 -12.96 16.31
CA SER A 256 -5.74 -12.50 17.40
C SER A 256 -7.08 -13.22 17.41
N ALA A 257 -7.72 -13.42 16.25
CA ALA A 257 -8.97 -14.18 16.14
C ALA A 257 -8.80 -15.64 16.60
N ALA A 258 -7.72 -16.30 16.17
CA ALA A 258 -7.36 -17.65 16.64
C ALA A 258 -7.11 -17.66 18.17
N GLY A 259 -6.44 -16.64 18.68
CA GLY A 259 -6.20 -16.42 20.10
C GLY A 259 -7.45 -16.30 20.94
N ILE A 260 -8.37 -15.42 20.52
CA ILE A 260 -9.67 -15.20 21.14
C ILE A 260 -10.48 -16.49 21.14
N PHE A 261 -10.49 -17.21 20.01
CA PHE A 261 -11.16 -18.50 19.91
C PHE A 261 -10.59 -19.51 20.92
N VAL A 262 -9.26 -19.67 20.99
CA VAL A 262 -8.61 -20.60 21.95
C VAL A 262 -8.93 -20.21 23.39
N ALA A 263 -8.89 -18.93 23.73
CA ALA A 263 -9.19 -18.46 25.09
C ALA A 263 -10.65 -18.72 25.48
N ILE A 264 -11.61 -18.32 24.64
CA ILE A 264 -13.05 -18.49 24.90
C ILE A 264 -13.42 -19.97 24.95
N SER A 265 -12.99 -20.75 23.97
CA SER A 265 -13.26 -22.20 23.94
C SER A 265 -12.63 -22.91 25.14
N GLY A 266 -11.42 -22.50 25.56
CA GLY A 266 -10.74 -23.06 26.74
C GLY A 266 -11.50 -22.82 28.04
N VAL A 267 -11.98 -21.59 28.26
CA VAL A 267 -12.81 -21.25 29.43
C VAL A 267 -14.13 -22.03 29.40
N TRP A 268 -14.79 -22.08 28.24
CA TRP A 268 -16.05 -22.82 28.06
C TRP A 268 -15.89 -24.32 28.35
N ILE A 269 -14.85 -24.96 27.77
CA ILE A 269 -14.49 -26.37 28.06
C ILE A 269 -14.19 -26.54 29.54
N GLY A 270 -13.46 -25.60 30.13
CA GLY A 270 -13.13 -25.58 31.55
C GLY A 270 -14.38 -25.66 32.42
N ILE A 271 -15.30 -24.70 32.28
CA ILE A 271 -16.53 -24.62 33.07
C ILE A 271 -17.34 -25.91 32.94
N LYS A 272 -17.51 -26.43 31.72
CA LYS A 272 -18.31 -27.63 31.48
C LYS A 272 -17.73 -28.90 32.14
N ARG A 273 -16.41 -28.94 32.35
CA ARG A 273 -15.71 -30.13 32.89
C ARG A 273 -15.55 -30.10 34.40
N VAL A 274 -15.73 -28.96 35.05
CA VAL A 274 -15.78 -28.85 36.51
C VAL A 274 -17.09 -29.40 37.03
N ARG A 275 -17.04 -30.32 38.00
CA ARG A 275 -18.24 -30.78 38.71
C ARG A 275 -18.20 -30.34 40.17
N LEU A 276 -19.02 -29.33 40.50
CA LEU A 276 -19.10 -28.76 41.85
C LEU A 276 -19.92 -29.64 42.80
N SER A 277 -21.01 -30.24 42.32
CA SER A 277 -21.97 -30.98 43.15
C SER A 277 -21.82 -32.51 43.11
N ARG A 278 -21.31 -33.09 42.01
CA ARG A 278 -21.13 -34.55 41.84
C ARG A 278 -19.67 -34.88 41.50
N ARG A 279 -18.98 -35.66 42.33
CA ARG A 279 -17.59 -36.07 42.05
C ARG A 279 -17.52 -37.05 40.87
N TYR A 280 -16.40 -37.04 40.14
CA TYR A 280 -16.12 -38.09 39.16
C TYR A 280 -15.90 -39.44 39.88
N SER A 281 -15.94 -40.55 39.14
CA SER A 281 -15.78 -41.90 39.70
C SER A 281 -14.45 -42.11 40.46
N ASN A 282 -13.46 -41.27 40.20
CA ASN A 282 -12.17 -41.23 40.88
C ASN A 282 -12.13 -40.27 42.10
N GLY A 283 -13.29 -39.79 42.58
CA GLY A 283 -13.41 -38.90 43.73
C GLY A 283 -13.00 -37.44 43.49
N LYS A 284 -12.50 -37.08 42.31
CA LYS A 284 -12.02 -35.72 41.99
C LYS A 284 -13.16 -34.83 41.47
N ARG A 285 -13.02 -33.51 41.65
CA ARG A 285 -13.93 -32.49 41.08
C ARG A 285 -13.64 -32.16 39.61
N VAL A 286 -12.46 -32.54 39.13
CA VAL A 286 -12.00 -32.38 37.74
C VAL A 286 -11.48 -33.72 37.19
N PRO A 287 -11.67 -34.02 35.90
CA PRO A 287 -11.36 -35.32 35.34
C PRO A 287 -9.86 -35.52 35.01
N PHE A 288 -9.05 -34.46 35.07
CA PHE A 288 -7.67 -34.45 34.55
C PHE A 288 -6.60 -34.68 35.64
N SER A 289 -5.42 -35.15 35.23
CA SER A 289 -4.22 -35.35 36.05
C SER A 289 -2.98 -34.69 35.41
N GLY A 290 -1.90 -34.55 36.18
CA GLY A 290 -0.62 -33.99 35.70
C GLY A 290 -0.75 -32.56 35.15
N TRP A 291 -0.04 -32.29 34.06
CA TRP A 291 -0.05 -30.97 33.39
C TRP A 291 -1.44 -30.55 32.91
N LEU A 292 -2.27 -31.49 32.48
CA LEU A 292 -3.62 -31.20 32.01
C LEU A 292 -4.55 -30.72 33.14
N ARG A 293 -4.31 -31.18 34.39
CA ARG A 293 -4.99 -30.64 35.57
C ARG A 293 -4.63 -29.18 35.80
N TRP A 294 -3.34 -28.85 35.73
CA TRP A 294 -2.88 -27.48 35.93
C TRP A 294 -3.36 -26.55 34.83
N HIS A 295 -3.28 -26.97 33.58
CA HIS A 295 -3.83 -26.24 32.44
C HIS A 295 -5.33 -25.99 32.60
N HIS A 296 -6.10 -26.98 33.07
CA HIS A 296 -7.52 -26.80 33.32
C HIS A 296 -7.83 -25.80 34.45
N ILE A 297 -7.15 -25.89 35.59
CA ILE A 297 -7.39 -24.99 36.74
C ILE A 297 -6.96 -23.57 36.38
N LEU A 298 -5.75 -23.41 35.84
CA LEU A 298 -5.24 -22.11 35.43
C LEU A 298 -6.04 -21.53 34.26
N GLY A 299 -6.59 -22.37 33.39
CA GLY A 299 -7.35 -21.94 32.22
C GLY A 299 -8.66 -21.24 32.54
N LEU A 300 -9.28 -21.54 33.70
CA LEU A 300 -10.49 -20.86 34.16
C LEU A 300 -10.26 -19.38 34.50
N ILE A 301 -9.05 -19.03 34.96
CA ILE A 301 -8.68 -17.66 35.34
C ILE A 301 -7.82 -17.03 34.24
N GLY A 302 -6.73 -17.70 33.87
CA GLY A 302 -5.79 -17.26 32.84
C GLY A 302 -6.40 -17.15 31.44
N GLY A 303 -7.44 -17.95 31.12
CA GLY A 303 -8.17 -17.82 29.85
C GLY A 303 -8.94 -16.50 29.74
N PHE A 304 -9.47 -15.98 30.85
CA PHE A 304 -10.10 -14.66 30.88
C PHE A 304 -9.06 -13.55 30.63
N PHE A 305 -7.94 -13.57 31.34
CA PHE A 305 -6.87 -12.58 31.16
C PHE A 305 -6.27 -12.66 29.75
N LEU A 306 -6.02 -13.86 29.23
CA LEU A 306 -5.57 -14.04 27.85
C LEU A 306 -6.55 -13.40 26.85
N CYS A 307 -7.85 -13.67 27.00
CA CYS A 307 -8.87 -13.09 26.13
C CYS A 307 -8.92 -11.56 26.25
N MET A 308 -8.91 -11.03 27.47
CA MET A 308 -8.88 -9.59 27.75
C MET A 308 -7.69 -8.92 27.04
N TRP A 309 -6.50 -9.48 27.18
CA TRP A 309 -5.26 -8.96 26.61
C TRP A 309 -5.22 -9.01 25.08
N VAL A 310 -5.68 -10.11 24.47
CA VAL A 310 -5.73 -10.24 23.01
C VAL A 310 -6.78 -9.31 22.40
N ILE A 311 -7.94 -9.17 23.05
CA ILE A 311 -8.99 -8.25 22.60
C ILE A 311 -8.52 -6.81 22.74
N SER A 312 -8.01 -6.40 23.92
CA SER A 312 -7.56 -5.04 24.13
C SER A 312 -6.42 -4.66 23.18
N GLY A 313 -5.44 -5.55 22.97
CA GLY A 313 -4.35 -5.34 22.01
C GLY A 313 -4.78 -5.34 20.54
N LEU A 314 -5.84 -6.06 20.18
CA LEU A 314 -6.42 -5.98 18.84
C LEU A 314 -7.17 -4.64 18.63
N LEU A 315 -7.89 -4.17 19.65
CA LEU A 315 -8.66 -2.93 19.58
C LEU A 315 -7.78 -1.69 19.44
N THR A 316 -6.56 -1.67 20.01
CA THR A 316 -5.60 -0.58 19.79
C THR A 316 -5.09 -0.47 18.35
N MET A 317 -5.38 -1.47 17.49
CA MET A 317 -5.11 -1.42 16.06
C MET A 317 -6.31 -0.95 15.21
N TYR A 318 -7.42 -0.55 15.84
CA TYR A 318 -8.63 -0.03 15.21
C TYR A 318 -9.12 -0.87 14.02
N PRO A 319 -9.49 -2.15 14.22
CA PRO A 319 -9.86 -3.05 13.14
C PRO A 319 -11.05 -2.51 12.33
N GLY A 320 -10.83 -2.22 11.05
CA GLY A 320 -11.83 -1.60 10.18
C GLY A 320 -12.24 -0.18 10.57
N GLY A 321 -11.38 0.57 11.29
CA GLY A 321 -11.67 1.91 11.82
C GLY A 321 -12.51 1.91 13.09
N PHE A 322 -12.76 0.73 13.70
CA PHE A 322 -13.53 0.63 14.93
C PHE A 322 -12.78 1.32 16.09
N LEU A 323 -13.44 2.29 16.73
CA LEU A 323 -12.90 3.18 17.78
C LEU A 323 -11.77 4.13 17.31
N GLU A 324 -11.54 4.27 16.01
CA GLU A 324 -10.59 5.25 15.49
C GLU A 324 -11.12 6.67 15.74
N GLY A 325 -10.41 7.43 16.56
CA GLY A 325 -10.73 8.82 16.86
C GLY A 325 -10.35 9.77 15.73
N ARG A 326 -10.93 10.98 15.73
CA ARG A 326 -10.51 12.06 14.84
C ARG A 326 -9.03 12.42 15.02
N SER A 327 -8.34 12.68 13.91
CA SER A 327 -6.99 13.28 13.90
C SER A 327 -7.01 14.75 13.47
N LEU A 328 -5.97 15.53 13.80
CA LEU A 328 -5.82 16.91 13.34
C LEU A 328 -5.76 17.00 11.81
N THR A 329 -6.57 17.90 11.24
CA THR A 329 -6.70 18.11 9.80
C THR A 329 -5.98 19.39 9.34
N LYS A 330 -5.75 19.54 8.03
CA LYS A 330 -5.21 20.79 7.46
C LYS A 330 -6.03 22.01 7.90
N THR A 331 -7.35 21.89 7.86
CA THR A 331 -8.28 22.93 8.26
C THR A 331 -8.13 23.34 9.73
N ASP A 332 -7.82 22.40 10.64
CA ASP A 332 -7.56 22.73 12.04
C ASP A 332 -6.33 23.63 12.20
N PHE A 333 -5.24 23.30 11.48
CA PHE A 333 -4.05 24.14 11.49
C PHE A 333 -4.32 25.50 10.84
N GLU A 334 -5.01 25.56 9.70
CA GLU A 334 -5.36 26.82 9.03
C GLU A 334 -6.23 27.71 9.92
N ARG A 335 -7.21 27.15 10.62
CA ARG A 335 -8.08 27.85 11.56
C ARG A 335 -7.30 28.39 12.76
N PHE A 336 -6.47 27.55 13.39
CA PHE A 336 -5.63 27.98 14.50
C PHE A 336 -4.64 29.09 14.09
N ARG A 337 -4.05 28.95 12.90
CA ARG A 337 -3.12 29.92 12.31
C ARG A 337 -3.81 31.20 11.88
N GLY A 338 -5.06 31.14 11.43
CA GLY A 338 -5.76 32.25 10.76
C GLY A 338 -5.22 32.57 9.36
N VAL A 339 -4.31 31.76 8.83
CA VAL A 339 -3.65 31.96 7.52
C VAL A 339 -3.44 30.61 6.84
N SER A 340 -3.76 30.55 5.54
CA SER A 340 -3.48 29.40 4.67
C SER A 340 -2.38 29.68 3.64
N ALA A 341 -2.13 30.95 3.30
CA ALA A 341 -1.18 31.32 2.25
C ALA A 341 0.29 31.02 2.62
N PRO A 342 1.12 30.55 1.66
CA PRO A 342 2.54 30.20 1.88
C PRO A 342 3.44 31.44 1.93
N ARG A 343 3.15 32.37 2.84
CA ARG A 343 3.91 33.61 3.02
C ARG A 343 4.24 33.82 4.49
N PHE A 344 5.37 34.45 4.76
CA PHE A 344 5.81 34.80 6.11
C PHE A 344 6.47 36.18 6.10
N PRO A 345 6.18 37.09 7.04
CA PRO A 345 6.77 38.43 7.02
C PRO A 345 8.29 38.39 7.03
N ARG A 346 8.93 39.47 6.58
CA ARG A 346 10.37 39.64 6.71
C ARG A 346 10.74 39.66 8.19
N VAL A 347 11.75 38.87 8.54
CA VAL A 347 12.35 38.80 9.88
C VAL A 347 13.73 39.45 9.82
N ASP A 348 14.06 40.29 10.78
CA ASP A 348 15.41 40.81 10.96
C ASP A 348 16.24 39.80 11.76
N PHE A 349 17.00 38.96 11.05
CA PHE A 349 17.82 37.91 11.69
C PHE A 349 18.99 38.46 12.50
N ASN A 350 19.49 39.66 12.18
CA ASN A 350 20.56 40.31 12.95
C ASN A 350 20.02 40.78 14.31
N ALA A 351 18.86 41.46 14.31
CA ALA A 351 18.18 41.83 15.54
C ALA A 351 17.72 40.59 16.33
N LEU A 352 17.21 39.56 15.64
CA LEU A 352 16.80 38.30 16.26
C LEU A 352 17.95 37.61 16.98
N GLY A 353 19.16 37.59 16.41
CA GLY A 353 20.34 36.98 17.04
C GLY A 353 20.64 37.52 18.44
N SER A 354 20.39 38.82 18.67
CA SER A 354 20.58 39.47 19.99
C SER A 354 19.59 39.00 21.07
N VAL A 355 18.39 38.56 20.66
CA VAL A 355 17.31 38.11 21.57
C VAL A 355 17.23 36.58 21.64
N ALA A 356 17.63 35.90 20.55
CA ALA A 356 17.51 34.46 20.38
C ALA A 356 18.63 33.70 21.09
N GLY A 357 19.83 34.27 21.26
CA GLY A 357 20.94 33.61 21.96
C GLY A 357 21.33 32.28 21.31
N ASP A 358 21.46 31.23 22.12
CA ASP A 358 21.91 29.88 21.70
C ASP A 358 20.78 29.00 21.10
N ALA A 359 19.79 29.60 20.45
CA ALA A 359 18.70 28.83 19.86
C ALA A 359 19.22 27.88 18.77
N ARG A 360 18.77 26.63 18.80
CA ARG A 360 19.23 25.56 17.90
C ARG A 360 18.31 25.36 16.70
N ARG A 361 17.03 25.73 16.86
CA ARG A 361 16.00 25.67 15.83
C ARG A 361 15.03 26.82 15.99
N ILE A 362 14.55 27.35 14.86
CA ILE A 362 13.37 28.22 14.83
C ILE A 362 12.28 27.54 14.02
N THR A 363 11.06 27.53 14.53
CA THR A 363 9.86 27.22 13.75
C THR A 363 9.09 28.51 13.44
N PHE A 364 8.77 28.71 12.16
CA PHE A 364 7.95 29.81 11.66
C PHE A 364 6.49 29.38 11.63
N ASN A 365 5.61 30.09 12.34
CA ASN A 365 4.21 29.70 12.42
C ASN A 365 3.29 30.93 12.54
N TYR A 366 1.99 30.71 12.54
CA TYR A 366 0.99 31.73 12.82
C TYR A 366 0.08 31.33 13.97
N MET A 367 -0.47 32.33 14.66
CA MET A 367 -1.50 32.16 15.67
C MET A 367 -2.50 33.30 15.55
N ALA A 368 -3.77 32.98 15.25
CA ALA A 368 -4.82 33.98 15.02
C ALA A 368 -4.43 35.10 14.03
N GLY A 369 -3.72 34.76 12.95
CA GLY A 369 -3.23 35.69 11.93
C GLY A 369 -1.93 36.40 12.29
N VAL A 370 -1.46 36.29 13.53
CA VAL A 370 -0.20 36.88 13.98
C VAL A 370 0.96 35.95 13.65
N PRO A 371 1.98 36.41 12.91
CA PRO A 371 3.18 35.61 12.63
C PRO A 371 4.04 35.48 13.89
N ILE A 372 4.40 34.26 14.25
CA ILE A 372 5.18 33.92 15.44
C ILE A 372 6.44 33.15 15.08
N LEU A 373 7.47 33.34 15.89
CA LEU A 373 8.72 32.59 15.86
C LEU A 373 8.81 31.75 17.12
N VAL A 374 8.99 30.45 16.96
CA VAL A 374 9.20 29.52 18.08
C VAL A 374 10.68 29.19 18.12
N LEU A 375 11.39 29.74 19.10
CA LEU A 375 12.78 29.47 19.37
C LEU A 375 12.91 28.23 20.26
N GLU A 376 13.73 27.28 19.86
CA GLU A 376 13.98 26.05 20.62
C GLU A 376 15.44 25.98 21.06
N TYR A 377 15.63 25.60 22.31
CA TYR A 377 16.92 25.56 22.99
C TYR A 377 17.23 24.15 23.48
N PRO A 378 18.51 23.84 23.79
CA PRO A 378 18.86 22.58 24.42
C PRO A 378 18.08 22.39 25.74
N GLY A 379 17.73 21.14 26.06
CA GLY A 379 17.04 20.82 27.31
C GLY A 379 15.53 21.13 27.33
N ALA A 380 14.87 21.08 26.17
CA ALA A 380 13.41 21.18 26.01
C ALA A 380 12.78 22.55 26.30
N SER A 381 13.58 23.61 26.45
CA SER A 381 13.04 24.96 26.63
C SER A 381 12.71 25.61 25.28
N SER A 382 11.62 26.37 25.23
CA SER A 382 11.22 27.11 24.03
C SER A 382 10.64 28.48 24.36
N ARG A 383 10.74 29.42 23.42
CA ARG A 383 10.22 30.79 23.55
C ARG A 383 9.46 31.17 22.28
N VAL A 384 8.24 31.68 22.46
CA VAL A 384 7.45 32.23 21.35
C VAL A 384 7.67 33.74 21.29
N LEU A 385 8.02 34.25 20.12
CA LEU A 385 8.16 35.68 19.85
C LEU A 385 7.18 36.09 18.75
N ASP A 386 6.69 37.34 18.80
CA ASP A 386 6.06 37.98 17.65
C ASP A 386 7.13 38.23 16.56
N ALA A 387 6.88 37.77 15.33
CA ALA A 387 7.88 37.82 14.27
C ALA A 387 8.21 39.24 13.78
N ARG A 388 7.35 40.23 14.04
CA ARG A 388 7.53 41.62 13.60
C ARG A 388 8.20 42.47 14.67
N SER A 389 7.81 42.30 15.93
CA SER A 389 8.30 43.10 17.06
C SER A 389 9.40 42.42 17.87
N LEU A 390 9.62 41.11 17.67
CA LEU A 390 10.53 40.26 18.44
C LEU A 390 10.25 40.23 19.95
N LYS A 391 9.07 40.68 20.37
CA LYS A 391 8.63 40.64 21.76
C LYS A 391 8.12 39.25 22.13
N PRO A 392 8.39 38.75 23.35
CA PRO A 392 7.86 37.48 23.81
C PRO A 392 6.34 37.45 23.87
N ILE A 393 5.74 36.36 23.38
CA ILE A 393 4.33 36.03 23.53
C ILE A 393 4.22 34.93 24.57
N THR A 394 3.58 35.22 25.70
CA THR A 394 3.29 34.22 26.74
C THR A 394 1.91 33.61 26.52
N TYR A 395 1.64 32.47 27.16
CA TYR A 395 0.34 31.80 27.06
C TYR A 395 -0.83 32.69 27.53
N GLN A 396 -0.58 33.66 28.40
CA GLN A 396 -1.57 34.62 28.90
C GLN A 396 -2.01 35.63 27.82
N SER A 397 -1.32 35.65 26.68
CA SER A 397 -1.71 36.47 25.54
C SER A 397 -3.12 36.10 25.06
N PRO A 398 -3.99 37.10 24.79
CA PRO A 398 -5.32 36.87 24.20
C PRO A 398 -5.27 36.07 22.89
N LEU A 399 -4.14 36.07 22.17
CA LEU A 399 -3.93 35.33 20.92
C LEU A 399 -4.17 33.83 21.06
N TYR A 400 -3.77 33.22 22.17
CA TYR A 400 -3.99 31.79 22.40
C TYR A 400 -5.48 31.46 22.45
N ARG A 401 -6.26 32.27 23.18
CA ARG A 401 -7.72 32.10 23.26
C ARG A 401 -8.37 32.34 21.89
N GLN A 402 -8.00 33.42 21.20
CA GLN A 402 -8.55 33.74 19.88
C GLN A 402 -8.27 32.65 18.85
N ALA A 403 -7.03 32.15 18.79
CA ALA A 403 -6.65 31.05 17.89
C ALA A 403 -7.38 29.75 18.23
N THR A 404 -7.59 29.50 19.53
CA THR A 404 -8.35 28.34 20.01
C THR A 404 -9.81 28.44 19.57
N GLU A 405 -10.49 29.55 19.83
CA GLU A 405 -11.90 29.77 19.46
C GLU A 405 -12.13 29.62 17.95
N ALA A 406 -11.14 29.95 17.12
CA ALA A 406 -11.22 29.76 15.67
C ALA A 406 -11.21 28.29 15.21
N LEU A 407 -10.76 27.33 16.03
CA LEU A 407 -10.67 25.91 15.67
C LEU A 407 -12.03 25.31 15.29
N VAL A 408 -13.08 25.68 16.04
CA VAL A 408 -14.45 25.19 15.83
C VAL A 408 -15.42 26.37 15.83
N PRO A 409 -15.60 27.05 14.68
CA PRO A 409 -16.40 28.28 14.59
C PRO A 409 -17.86 28.14 15.05
N GLU A 410 -18.41 26.94 14.93
CA GLU A 410 -19.81 26.62 15.25
C GLU A 410 -20.03 26.23 16.72
N ALA A 411 -18.95 26.00 17.47
CA ALA A 411 -18.98 25.50 18.84
C ALA A 411 -18.41 26.54 19.82
N LYS A 412 -18.95 26.59 21.03
CA LYS A 412 -18.46 27.51 22.07
C LYS A 412 -17.34 26.85 22.85
N LEU A 413 -16.25 27.60 23.04
CA LEU A 413 -15.17 27.24 23.94
C LEU A 413 -15.67 27.32 25.40
N LEU A 414 -15.81 26.16 26.05
CA LEU A 414 -16.28 26.06 27.43
C LEU A 414 -15.17 26.32 28.45
N SER A 415 -13.98 25.76 28.22
CA SER A 415 -12.85 25.93 29.13
C SER A 415 -11.51 25.78 28.42
N MET A 416 -10.49 26.43 28.98
CA MET A 416 -9.08 26.20 28.67
C MET A 416 -8.37 25.94 29.99
N SER A 417 -7.79 24.74 30.14
CA SER A 417 -7.17 24.30 31.38
C SER A 417 -5.69 24.00 31.16
N TRP A 418 -4.84 24.50 32.06
CA TRP A 418 -3.41 24.23 32.06
C TRP A 418 -3.13 22.89 32.74
N ILE A 419 -2.50 21.98 32.02
CA ILE A 419 -2.14 20.64 32.49
C ILE A 419 -0.63 20.62 32.67
N GLN A 420 -0.19 20.83 33.91
CA GLN A 420 1.23 20.88 34.26
C GLN A 420 1.84 19.49 34.35
N ASP A 421 1.30 18.64 35.21
CA ASP A 421 1.89 17.34 35.53
C ASP A 421 1.33 16.20 34.68
N GLY A 422 0.22 16.44 33.99
CA GLY A 422 -0.56 15.43 33.27
C GLY A 422 -1.82 14.98 34.02
N ASP A 423 -2.66 14.24 33.32
CA ASP A 423 -3.87 13.59 33.83
C ASP A 423 -4.16 12.28 33.07
N GLU A 424 -5.32 11.65 33.28
CA GLU A 424 -5.68 10.39 32.64
C GLU A 424 -5.76 10.46 31.10
N TYR A 425 -5.94 11.64 30.50
CA TYR A 425 -6.04 11.78 29.05
C TYR A 425 -4.75 12.32 28.43
N TRP A 426 -3.89 12.96 29.23
CA TRP A 426 -2.64 13.53 28.77
C TRP A 426 -1.51 13.36 29.79
N HIS A 427 -0.58 12.44 29.51
CA HIS A 427 0.57 12.18 30.38
C HIS A 427 1.74 11.58 29.58
N THR A 428 2.92 11.59 30.18
CA THR A 428 4.20 11.13 29.59
C THR A 428 4.39 9.60 29.64
N GLY A 429 3.30 8.84 29.88
CA GLY A 429 3.27 7.41 30.26
C GLY A 429 4.20 6.50 29.44
N PHE A 430 3.68 5.83 28.42
CA PHE A 430 4.50 5.11 27.43
C PHE A 430 4.75 5.94 26.16
N ALA A 431 3.85 6.86 25.85
CA ALA A 431 4.02 7.87 24.81
C ALA A 431 4.76 9.09 25.38
N SER A 432 5.82 9.55 24.70
CA SER A 432 6.57 10.78 25.04
C SER A 432 5.76 12.05 24.73
N LYS A 433 4.58 12.20 25.34
CA LYS A 433 3.76 13.42 25.22
C LYS A 433 4.44 14.58 25.95
N LYS A 434 4.41 15.76 25.34
CA LYS A 434 4.97 16.98 25.94
C LYS A 434 4.09 17.46 27.10
N LEU A 435 4.73 17.93 28.18
CA LEU A 435 4.11 18.66 29.28
C LEU A 435 4.94 19.95 29.53
N PRO A 436 4.32 21.06 29.94
CA PRO A 436 2.88 21.26 30.14
C PRO A 436 2.10 21.33 28.81
N VAL A 437 0.78 21.15 28.88
CA VAL A 437 -0.13 21.33 27.73
C VAL A 437 -1.37 22.12 28.15
N VAL A 438 -1.98 22.84 27.22
CA VAL A 438 -3.29 23.47 27.42
C VAL A 438 -4.37 22.63 26.76
N ARG A 439 -5.39 22.23 27.52
CA ARG A 439 -6.57 21.55 26.99
C ARG A 439 -7.71 22.55 26.82
N ALA A 440 -8.21 22.67 25.60
CA ALA A 440 -9.39 23.44 25.26
C ALA A 440 -10.60 22.51 25.04
N ILE A 441 -11.72 22.77 25.70
CA ILE A 441 -12.94 21.95 25.62
C ILE A 441 -14.06 22.77 24.98
N PHE A 442 -14.67 22.22 23.94
CA PHE A 442 -15.82 22.80 23.24
C PHE A 442 -17.15 22.14 23.66
N ASP A 443 -18.27 22.83 23.44
CA ASP A 443 -19.61 22.36 23.79
C ASP A 443 -20.09 21.17 22.94
N ASP A 444 -19.58 21.04 21.72
CA ASP A 444 -19.70 19.86 20.85
C ASP A 444 -18.93 18.62 21.36
N GLN A 445 -18.31 18.72 22.54
CA GLN A 445 -17.54 17.67 23.20
C GLN A 445 -16.19 17.34 22.54
N VAL A 446 -15.65 18.19 21.66
CA VAL A 446 -14.30 18.05 21.11
C VAL A 446 -13.28 18.73 22.02
N TRP A 447 -12.15 18.06 22.26
CA TRP A 447 -11.03 18.59 23.04
C TRP A 447 -9.83 18.82 22.15
N PHE A 448 -9.20 19.98 22.24
CA PHE A 448 -7.92 20.26 21.59
C PHE A 448 -6.82 20.40 22.63
N HIS A 449 -5.63 19.89 22.30
CA HIS A 449 -4.43 20.06 23.09
C HIS A 449 -3.47 21.00 22.36
N ILE A 450 -3.03 22.04 23.07
CA ILE A 450 -2.19 23.12 22.54
C ILE A 450 -0.89 23.15 23.33
N ASP A 451 0.23 23.16 22.63
CA ASP A 451 1.56 23.38 23.21
C ASP A 451 1.72 24.88 23.52
N PRO A 452 1.73 25.29 24.80
CA PRO A 452 1.82 26.70 25.17
C PRO A 452 3.21 27.30 24.94
N GLU A 453 4.23 26.48 24.69
CA GLU A 453 5.59 26.97 24.45
C GLU A 453 5.95 26.94 22.95
N ALA A 454 5.22 26.15 22.15
CA ALA A 454 5.34 26.17 20.70
C ALA A 454 4.23 26.96 19.99
N GLY A 455 3.21 27.43 20.72
CA GLY A 455 2.10 28.16 20.14
C GLY A 455 1.40 27.37 19.03
N ALA A 456 1.19 26.08 19.24
CA ALA A 456 0.70 25.16 18.20
C ALA A 456 -0.32 24.18 18.76
N VAL A 457 -1.34 23.85 17.97
CA VAL A 457 -2.23 22.72 18.24
C VAL A 457 -1.48 21.41 17.95
N ILE A 458 -1.47 20.50 18.92
CA ILE A 458 -0.67 19.25 18.87
C ILE A 458 -1.52 17.99 18.89
N ASP A 459 -2.75 18.03 19.39
CA ASP A 459 -3.66 16.89 19.37
C ASP A 459 -5.14 17.30 19.41
N VAL A 460 -6.02 16.38 19.02
CA VAL A 460 -7.48 16.50 19.12
C VAL A 460 -8.08 15.20 19.66
N MET A 461 -9.05 15.31 20.56
CA MET A 461 -9.78 14.18 21.13
C MET A 461 -11.28 14.43 21.07
N ASP A 462 -11.97 13.64 20.25
CA ASP A 462 -13.43 13.57 20.23
C ASP A 462 -13.96 12.57 21.27
N ARG A 463 -15.27 12.32 21.24
CA ARG A 463 -15.91 11.34 22.12
C ARG A 463 -15.38 9.93 21.89
N THR A 464 -15.11 9.55 20.65
CA THR A 464 -14.61 8.22 20.28
C THR A 464 -13.23 7.97 20.88
N ALA A 465 -12.30 8.92 20.74
CA ALA A 465 -10.97 8.85 21.33
C ALA A 465 -11.02 8.75 22.87
N ARG A 466 -11.98 9.42 23.52
CA ARG A 466 -12.17 9.29 24.98
C ARG A 466 -12.74 7.93 25.39
N VAL A 467 -13.60 7.33 24.59
CA VAL A 467 -14.09 5.95 24.83
C VAL A 467 -12.94 4.95 24.62
N ASP A 468 -12.18 5.10 23.53
CA ASP A 468 -11.01 4.27 23.22
C ASP A 468 -9.99 4.26 24.37
N ARG A 469 -9.69 5.44 24.93
CA ARG A 469 -8.79 5.62 26.07
C ARG A 469 -9.08 4.67 27.25
N TRP A 470 -10.36 4.41 27.54
CA TRP A 470 -10.78 3.58 28.68
C TRP A 470 -11.13 2.14 28.30
N THR A 471 -11.37 1.86 27.02
CA THR A 471 -11.87 0.55 26.57
C THR A 471 -10.80 -0.30 25.89
N ALA A 472 -9.83 0.31 25.21
CA ALA A 472 -8.71 -0.40 24.57
C ALA A 472 -7.38 0.00 25.19
N VAL A 473 -6.96 1.27 25.00
CA VAL A 473 -5.62 1.76 25.35
C VAL A 473 -5.34 1.59 26.84
N GLY A 474 -6.20 2.09 27.73
CA GLY A 474 -5.94 2.03 29.17
C GLY A 474 -5.97 0.62 29.78
N ILE A 475 -6.68 -0.31 29.14
CA ILE A 475 -6.72 -1.72 29.57
C ILE A 475 -5.46 -2.45 29.10
N HIS A 476 -5.00 -2.17 27.88
CA HIS A 476 -3.82 -2.80 27.31
C HIS A 476 -2.53 -2.22 27.90
N ASP A 477 -2.37 -0.91 27.91
CA ASP A 477 -1.12 -0.29 28.36
C ASP A 477 -1.04 -0.24 29.90
N LEU A 478 -2.18 -0.39 30.59
CA LEU A 478 -2.31 -0.19 32.05
C LEU A 478 -1.72 1.15 32.50
N ASP A 479 -1.83 2.16 31.66
CA ASP A 479 -1.17 3.45 31.78
C ASP A 479 -2.03 4.49 32.52
N TRP A 480 -2.91 4.04 33.42
CA TRP A 480 -3.70 4.94 34.26
C TRP A 480 -2.77 5.84 35.06
N TYR A 481 -2.92 7.15 34.88
CA TYR A 481 -1.96 8.14 35.33
C TYR A 481 -1.79 8.13 36.85
N TRP A 482 -2.89 7.98 37.61
CA TRP A 482 -2.82 7.83 39.07
C TRP A 482 -2.05 6.58 39.52
N LEU A 483 -2.09 5.50 38.74
CA LEU A 483 -1.42 4.24 39.05
C LEU A 483 0.06 4.29 38.66
N LEU A 484 0.38 4.88 37.51
CA LEU A 484 1.75 5.10 37.04
C LEU A 484 2.60 5.87 38.06
N LYS A 485 2.00 6.82 38.78
CA LYS A 485 2.65 7.58 39.86
C LYS A 485 2.93 6.75 41.12
N LYS A 486 2.33 5.58 41.26
CA LYS A 486 2.43 4.73 42.47
C LYS A 486 3.24 3.48 42.18
N ARG A 487 4.57 3.61 42.21
CA ARG A 487 5.49 2.45 42.20
C ARG A 487 5.74 2.01 43.66
N PRO A 488 5.69 0.71 43.99
CA PRO A 488 5.62 -0.45 43.08
C PRO A 488 4.18 -0.98 42.81
N LEU A 489 3.12 -0.26 43.22
CA LEU A 489 1.75 -0.74 43.04
C LEU A 489 1.42 -1.03 41.57
N TRP A 490 1.86 -0.17 40.66
CA TRP A 490 1.73 -0.41 39.22
C TRP A 490 2.41 -1.72 38.78
N ASP A 491 3.63 -1.99 39.25
CA ASP A 491 4.38 -3.21 38.91
C ASP A 491 3.61 -4.46 39.36
N PHE A 492 3.02 -4.39 40.56
CA PHE A 492 2.17 -5.45 41.08
C PHE A 492 0.93 -5.67 40.21
N VAL A 493 0.22 -4.62 39.82
CA VAL A 493 -0.97 -4.72 38.95
C VAL A 493 -0.63 -5.30 37.57
N LEU A 494 0.48 -4.84 36.97
CA LEU A 494 0.99 -5.40 35.71
C LEU A 494 1.27 -6.90 35.83
N LEU A 495 2.00 -7.32 36.87
CA LEU A 495 2.33 -8.73 37.07
C LEU A 495 1.08 -9.59 37.35
N VAL A 496 0.14 -9.10 38.15
CA VAL A 496 -1.11 -9.82 38.46
C VAL A 496 -1.98 -10.05 37.23
N THR A 497 -1.97 -9.12 36.27
CA THR A 497 -2.75 -9.25 35.03
C THR A 497 -2.05 -10.09 33.96
N ILE A 498 -0.71 -10.19 33.98
CA ILE A 498 0.09 -10.94 33.00
C ILE A 498 0.33 -12.39 33.43
N ILE A 499 0.70 -12.64 34.70
CA ILE A 499 1.12 -13.96 35.20
C ILE A 499 0.08 -15.05 34.91
N PRO A 500 -1.24 -14.86 35.11
CA PRO A 500 -2.23 -15.89 34.80
C PRO A 500 -2.25 -16.28 33.32
N GLY A 501 -2.14 -15.29 32.42
CA GLY A 501 -2.07 -15.49 30.96
C GLY A 501 -0.79 -16.21 30.53
N LEU A 502 0.35 -15.84 31.12
CA LEU A 502 1.61 -16.53 30.90
C LEU A 502 1.57 -17.97 31.42
N ALA A 503 1.06 -18.20 32.62
CA ALA A 503 1.00 -19.52 33.23
C ALA A 503 0.14 -20.50 32.42
N ILE A 504 -1.02 -20.06 31.91
CA ILE A 504 -1.84 -20.90 31.04
C ILE A 504 -1.13 -21.22 29.73
N SER A 505 -0.41 -20.25 29.16
CA SER A 505 0.35 -20.43 27.92
C SER A 505 1.52 -21.39 28.09
N VAL A 506 2.25 -21.31 29.21
CA VAL A 506 3.35 -22.25 29.56
C VAL A 506 2.82 -23.67 29.76
N THR A 507 1.71 -23.85 30.47
CA THR A 507 1.12 -25.20 30.61
C THR A 507 0.66 -25.78 29.28
N ALA A 508 0.11 -24.94 28.38
CA ALA A 508 -0.24 -25.36 27.02
C ALA A 508 0.99 -25.79 26.22
N LEU A 509 2.10 -25.04 26.31
CA LEU A 509 3.37 -25.35 25.66
C LEU A 509 3.95 -26.69 26.12
N VAL A 510 3.96 -26.96 27.42
CA VAL A 510 4.45 -28.23 27.96
C VAL A 510 3.59 -29.41 27.48
N ILE A 511 2.26 -29.25 27.45
CA ILE A 511 1.34 -30.27 26.93
C ILE A 511 1.56 -30.50 25.43
N GLY A 512 1.67 -29.42 24.65
CA GLY A 512 1.91 -29.46 23.21
C GLY A 512 3.23 -30.16 22.88
N PHE A 513 4.32 -29.80 23.55
CA PHE A 513 5.63 -30.41 23.37
C PHE A 513 5.61 -31.92 23.70
N LYS A 514 5.02 -32.32 24.84
CA LYS A 514 4.89 -33.75 25.19
C LYS A 514 4.09 -34.54 24.16
N ARG A 515 3.11 -33.90 23.54
CA ARG A 515 2.26 -34.52 22.52
C ARG A 515 2.99 -34.68 21.19
N LEU A 516 3.69 -33.63 20.74
CA LEU A 516 4.49 -33.69 19.51
C LEU A 516 5.63 -34.70 19.65
N ARG A 517 6.32 -34.75 20.81
CA ARG A 517 7.39 -35.73 21.05
C ARG A 517 6.92 -37.19 20.96
N LYS A 518 5.70 -37.50 21.44
CA LYS A 518 5.09 -38.83 21.28
C LYS A 518 4.63 -39.15 19.85
N SER A 519 4.56 -38.14 18.98
CA SER A 519 4.16 -38.29 17.58
C SER A 519 5.37 -38.38 16.64
N VAL A 520 6.58 -38.17 17.16
CA VAL A 520 7.86 -38.12 16.44
C VAL A 520 8.78 -39.27 16.91
N GLU A 521 8.21 -40.36 17.45
CA GLU A 521 8.87 -41.67 17.45
C GLU A 521 8.28 -42.49 16.29
N PRO A 522 8.93 -42.51 15.10
CA PRO A 522 8.72 -43.56 14.14
C PRO A 522 9.74 -44.68 14.36
N ASP A 523 9.24 -45.93 14.36
CA ASP A 523 9.98 -47.11 13.95
C ASP A 523 10.70 -46.81 12.61
N LEU A 524 12.00 -46.57 12.67
CA LEU A 524 12.89 -46.58 11.50
C LEU A 524 14.19 -47.25 11.91
N ALA A 525 14.17 -48.58 11.91
CA ALA A 525 15.36 -49.36 11.61
C ALA A 525 15.66 -49.16 10.11
N PHE A 526 16.66 -48.35 9.81
CA PHE A 526 17.34 -48.35 8.52
C PHE A 526 18.82 -48.54 8.82
N GLU A 527 19.37 -49.67 8.36
CA GLU A 527 20.79 -49.95 8.45
C GLU A 527 21.60 -49.00 7.56
N PRO A 528 22.82 -48.60 7.96
CA PRO A 528 23.69 -47.81 7.12
C PRO A 528 24.50 -48.75 6.20
N GLU A 529 24.22 -48.72 4.90
CA GLU A 529 25.19 -49.20 3.92
C GLU A 529 26.30 -48.17 3.74
N SER A 530 27.51 -48.71 3.83
CA SER A 530 28.82 -48.10 3.68
C SER A 530 28.99 -47.32 2.37
N PHE A 531 29.45 -46.07 2.49
CA PHE A 531 30.16 -45.40 1.40
C PHE A 531 31.64 -45.31 1.76
N GLU A 532 32.44 -46.08 1.02
CA GLU A 532 33.90 -45.95 0.99
C GLU A 532 34.32 -44.71 0.21
N ASP A 533 35.41 -44.13 0.70
CA ASP A 533 36.17 -43.01 0.18
C ASP A 533 37.02 -43.45 -1.02
N SER A 534 37.03 -42.64 -2.08
CA SER A 534 38.22 -42.49 -2.92
C SER A 534 38.21 -41.15 -3.64
N GLY A 535 39.13 -40.28 -3.22
CA GLY A 535 40.30 -39.92 -4.03
C GLY A 535 40.06 -39.02 -5.25
N ALA A 536 40.60 -37.81 -5.14
CA ALA A 536 40.75 -36.80 -6.18
C ALA A 536 41.46 -37.26 -7.45
N GLU A 537 41.16 -36.60 -8.58
CA GLU A 537 42.17 -36.05 -9.50
C GLU A 537 41.55 -35.04 -10.49
N GLU A 538 42.19 -33.87 -10.61
CA GLU A 538 42.02 -32.92 -11.71
C GLU A 538 42.85 -33.37 -12.92
N SER A 539 42.32 -33.25 -14.14
CA SER A 539 43.01 -32.57 -15.26
C SER A 539 42.20 -32.59 -16.56
N GLY A 540 42.25 -31.46 -17.28
CA GLY A 540 42.67 -31.51 -18.69
C GLY A 540 41.63 -31.67 -19.79
N ALA A 541 40.99 -30.55 -20.15
CA ALA A 541 40.81 -30.03 -21.51
C ALA A 541 40.12 -30.86 -22.63
N ASN A 542 39.01 -30.27 -23.09
CA ASN A 542 38.52 -30.12 -24.47
C ASN A 542 38.27 -31.37 -25.32
N LEU A 543 37.00 -31.51 -25.74
CA LEU A 543 36.60 -31.50 -27.16
C LEU A 543 35.09 -31.25 -27.30
N VAL A 544 34.78 -30.10 -27.89
CA VAL A 544 33.67 -29.78 -28.81
C VAL A 544 32.40 -30.63 -28.73
N HIS A 545 31.27 -30.02 -28.34
CA HIS A 545 29.95 -30.40 -28.85
C HIS A 545 29.02 -29.19 -29.04
N THR A 546 28.86 -28.83 -30.31
CA THR A 546 27.59 -28.47 -30.98
C THR A 546 26.54 -27.65 -30.23
N SER A 547 26.43 -26.39 -30.65
CA SER A 547 25.24 -25.54 -30.57
C SER A 547 23.96 -26.30 -30.99
N THR A 548 23.22 -26.82 -30.02
CA THR A 548 21.81 -27.21 -30.16
C THR A 548 20.94 -25.99 -29.82
N ALA A 549 19.96 -25.70 -30.67
CA ALA A 549 19.04 -24.58 -30.47
C ALA A 549 18.24 -24.79 -29.17
N ARG A 550 18.47 -23.96 -28.15
CA ARG A 550 17.63 -23.94 -26.95
C ARG A 550 16.22 -23.54 -27.36
N LYS A 551 15.23 -24.40 -27.15
CA LYS A 551 13.80 -24.05 -27.33
C LYS A 551 13.42 -23.02 -26.28
N ALA A 552 13.22 -21.78 -26.71
CA ALA A 552 12.85 -20.67 -25.85
C ALA A 552 11.40 -20.24 -26.09
N MET A 553 10.75 -19.73 -25.05
CA MET A 553 9.42 -19.19 -25.11
C MET A 553 9.38 -17.80 -24.47
N VAL A 554 8.75 -16.84 -25.14
CA VAL A 554 8.40 -15.53 -24.56
C VAL A 554 6.91 -15.56 -24.23
N VAL A 555 6.60 -15.51 -22.95
CA VAL A 555 5.25 -15.52 -22.42
C VAL A 555 4.84 -14.10 -22.08
N PHE A 556 3.66 -13.65 -22.51
CA PHE A 556 3.16 -12.33 -22.15
C PHE A 556 1.81 -12.38 -21.46
N SER A 557 1.51 -11.35 -20.68
CA SER A 557 0.17 -11.11 -20.13
C SER A 557 -0.12 -9.62 -20.18
N SER A 558 -1.09 -9.21 -20.99
CA SER A 558 -1.41 -7.80 -21.25
C SER A 558 -2.90 -7.48 -21.21
N GLN A 559 -3.26 -6.34 -20.62
CA GLN A 559 -4.62 -5.78 -20.74
C GLN A 559 -4.75 -4.87 -21.97
N THR A 560 -3.79 -3.94 -22.16
CA THR A 560 -3.82 -2.89 -23.19
C THR A 560 -2.81 -3.08 -24.32
N GLY A 561 -2.19 -4.27 -24.41
CA GLY A 561 -1.20 -4.62 -25.44
C GLY A 561 0.26 -4.26 -25.15
N THR A 562 0.54 -3.47 -24.10
CA THR A 562 1.93 -3.02 -23.80
C THR A 562 2.91 -4.15 -23.52
N ALA A 563 2.49 -5.18 -22.77
CA ALA A 563 3.34 -6.33 -22.47
C ALA A 563 3.52 -7.24 -23.68
N GLU A 564 2.49 -7.32 -24.54
CA GLU A 564 2.53 -8.09 -25.77
C GLU A 564 3.50 -7.48 -26.79
N GLU A 565 3.51 -6.16 -26.91
CA GLU A 565 4.44 -5.43 -27.77
C GLU A 565 5.90 -5.67 -27.35
N LEU A 566 6.20 -5.54 -26.05
CA LEU A 566 7.54 -5.81 -25.53
C LEU A 566 7.95 -7.29 -25.70
N ALA A 567 7.00 -8.21 -25.54
CA ALA A 567 7.24 -9.62 -25.80
C ALA A 567 7.57 -9.92 -27.27
N GLU A 568 6.93 -9.23 -28.21
CA GLU A 568 7.24 -9.34 -29.64
C GLU A 568 8.63 -8.78 -29.98
N GLN A 569 9.00 -7.65 -29.37
CA GLN A 569 10.34 -7.06 -29.53
C GLN A 569 11.41 -8.01 -28.97
N LEU A 570 11.17 -8.60 -27.81
CA LEU A 570 12.05 -9.62 -27.21
C LEU A 570 12.16 -10.86 -28.10
N ARG A 571 11.04 -11.38 -28.60
CA ARG A 571 11.02 -12.53 -29.51
C ARG A 571 11.86 -12.24 -30.77
N THR A 572 11.67 -11.07 -31.38
CA THR A 572 12.42 -10.64 -32.57
C THR A 572 13.92 -10.57 -32.29
N GLY A 573 14.31 -9.94 -31.18
CA GLY A 573 15.72 -9.87 -30.77
C GLY A 573 16.36 -11.25 -30.53
N LEU A 574 15.63 -12.18 -29.93
CA LEU A 574 16.10 -13.55 -29.69
C LEU A 574 16.20 -14.37 -31.00
N VAL A 575 15.27 -14.18 -31.93
CA VAL A 575 15.33 -14.80 -33.26
C VAL A 575 16.55 -14.28 -34.05
N HIS A 576 16.84 -12.98 -33.98
CA HIS A 576 18.07 -12.40 -34.55
C HIS A 576 19.33 -12.98 -33.89
N ALA A 577 19.27 -13.28 -32.58
CA ALA A 577 20.32 -14.01 -31.86
C ALA A 577 20.35 -15.52 -32.18
N ARG A 578 19.69 -15.98 -33.26
CA ARG A 578 19.61 -17.38 -33.72
C ARG A 578 19.08 -18.36 -32.68
N MET A 579 18.04 -17.96 -31.93
CA MET A 579 17.30 -18.84 -31.04
C MET A 579 15.95 -19.19 -31.66
N GLU A 580 15.52 -20.43 -31.46
CA GLU A 580 14.16 -20.85 -31.81
C GLU A 580 13.21 -20.40 -30.70
N VAL A 581 12.40 -19.37 -30.99
CA VAL A 581 11.56 -18.70 -29.97
C VAL A 581 10.11 -18.63 -30.38
N GLN A 582 9.22 -19.13 -29.52
CA GLN A 582 7.77 -18.95 -29.65
C GLN A 582 7.28 -17.83 -28.73
N LYS A 583 6.30 -17.03 -29.19
CA LYS A 583 5.55 -16.11 -28.32
C LYS A 583 4.18 -16.71 -28.00
N ARG A 584 3.79 -16.71 -26.73
CA ARG A 584 2.50 -17.26 -26.27
C ARG A 584 1.87 -16.33 -25.23
N ASP A 585 0.54 -16.21 -25.24
CA ASP A 585 -0.20 -15.56 -24.16
C ASP A 585 -0.22 -16.51 -22.95
N LEU A 586 0.03 -15.99 -21.75
CA LEU A 586 -0.03 -16.75 -20.50
C LEU A 586 -1.39 -17.45 -20.33
N ALA A 587 -2.47 -16.85 -20.82
CA ALA A 587 -3.82 -17.40 -20.74
C ALA A 587 -3.99 -18.74 -21.49
N GLU A 588 -3.17 -18.98 -22.51
CA GLU A 588 -3.25 -20.15 -23.40
C GLU A 588 -2.28 -21.27 -23.02
N LEU A 589 -1.53 -21.10 -21.93
CA LEU A 589 -0.51 -22.04 -21.49
C LEU A 589 -1.01 -22.96 -20.38
N SER A 590 -0.49 -24.18 -20.38
CA SER A 590 -0.49 -25.08 -19.24
C SER A 590 0.92 -25.15 -18.63
N PRO A 591 1.07 -25.63 -17.38
CA PRO A 591 2.38 -25.89 -16.81
C PRO A 591 3.22 -26.89 -17.62
N ASP A 592 2.59 -27.84 -18.30
CA ASP A 592 3.29 -28.81 -19.15
C ASP A 592 3.91 -28.15 -20.38
N ASP A 593 3.25 -27.14 -20.97
CA ASP A 593 3.82 -26.34 -22.06
C ASP A 593 5.08 -25.58 -21.61
N ILE A 594 5.06 -25.06 -20.37
CA ILE A 594 6.22 -24.38 -19.77
C ILE A 594 7.34 -25.39 -19.50
N ALA A 595 7.01 -26.59 -18.98
CA ALA A 595 7.96 -27.65 -18.66
C ALA A 595 8.71 -28.20 -19.89
N GLN A 596 8.10 -28.13 -21.08
CA GLN A 596 8.72 -28.55 -22.34
C GLN A 596 9.76 -27.57 -22.89
N CYS A 597 9.86 -26.37 -22.31
CA CYS A 597 10.81 -25.34 -22.74
C CYS A 597 12.04 -25.31 -21.81
N GLU A 598 13.24 -25.18 -22.40
CA GLU A 598 14.47 -24.99 -21.64
C GLU A 598 14.59 -23.57 -21.09
N LEU A 599 14.01 -22.58 -21.78
CA LEU A 599 14.01 -21.17 -21.40
C LEU A 599 12.62 -20.55 -21.57
N ALA A 600 12.08 -19.94 -20.52
CA ALA A 600 10.83 -19.19 -20.55
C ALA A 600 11.01 -17.75 -20.03
N LEU A 601 10.68 -16.75 -20.84
CA LEU A 601 10.82 -15.33 -20.52
C LEU A 601 9.43 -14.71 -20.36
N PHE A 602 9.11 -14.22 -19.18
CA PHE A 602 7.77 -13.75 -18.85
C PHE A 602 7.70 -12.22 -18.83
N VAL A 603 6.86 -11.64 -19.70
CA VAL A 603 6.55 -10.21 -19.79
C VAL A 603 5.15 -9.96 -19.20
N ILE A 604 5.08 -9.59 -17.93
CA ILE A 604 3.83 -9.64 -17.16
C ILE A 604 3.38 -8.23 -16.77
N SER A 605 2.27 -7.76 -17.34
CA SER A 605 1.61 -6.53 -16.85
C SER A 605 0.72 -6.79 -15.64
N THR A 606 0.58 -5.79 -14.80
CA THR A 606 -0.35 -5.78 -13.66
C THR A 606 -1.48 -4.78 -13.94
N THR A 607 -2.71 -5.09 -13.54
CA THR A 607 -3.87 -4.21 -13.70
C THR A 607 -4.43 -3.73 -12.36
N GLY A 608 -5.05 -2.55 -12.37
CA GLY A 608 -5.80 -1.96 -11.25
C GLY A 608 -5.07 -2.06 -9.91
N GLU A 609 -5.72 -2.71 -8.95
CA GLU A 609 -5.21 -2.90 -7.59
C GLU A 609 -4.25 -4.10 -7.46
N GLY A 610 -3.45 -4.40 -8.48
CA GLY A 610 -2.48 -5.49 -8.43
C GLY A 610 -2.96 -6.83 -8.98
N GLU A 611 -4.04 -6.82 -9.76
CA GLU A 611 -4.68 -8.00 -10.33
C GLU A 611 -4.01 -8.44 -11.66
N PRO A 612 -4.11 -9.72 -12.05
CA PRO A 612 -3.77 -10.14 -13.40
C PRO A 612 -4.64 -9.43 -14.44
N PRO A 613 -4.15 -9.23 -15.68
CA PRO A 613 -5.01 -8.98 -16.82
C PRO A 613 -6.11 -10.03 -16.96
N ASP A 614 -7.26 -9.64 -17.51
CA ASP A 614 -8.48 -10.47 -17.51
C ASP A 614 -8.26 -11.87 -18.08
N LYS A 615 -7.59 -11.96 -19.23
CA LYS A 615 -7.29 -13.23 -19.89
C LYS A 615 -6.44 -14.15 -19.01
N ALA A 616 -5.52 -13.58 -18.21
CA ALA A 616 -4.61 -14.36 -17.37
C ALA A 616 -5.27 -14.91 -16.09
N MET A 617 -6.47 -14.45 -15.70
CA MET A 617 -7.18 -15.00 -14.54
C MET A 617 -7.43 -16.51 -14.64
N ALA A 618 -7.68 -17.01 -15.85
CA ALA A 618 -7.91 -18.44 -16.10
C ALA A 618 -6.69 -19.26 -15.68
N PHE A 619 -5.51 -18.85 -16.12
CA PHE A 619 -4.23 -19.47 -15.79
C PHE A 619 -3.98 -19.44 -14.29
N VAL A 620 -4.19 -18.29 -13.65
CA VAL A 620 -4.03 -18.15 -12.19
C VAL A 620 -4.91 -19.14 -11.43
N ARG A 621 -6.19 -19.24 -11.81
CA ARG A 621 -7.16 -20.10 -11.13
C ARG A 621 -6.88 -21.59 -11.35
N ARG A 622 -6.54 -21.99 -12.58
CA ARG A 622 -6.35 -23.40 -12.96
C ARG A 622 -4.99 -23.93 -12.53
N HIS A 623 -3.94 -23.11 -12.62
CA HIS A 623 -2.56 -23.60 -12.55
C HIS A 623 -1.72 -22.98 -11.43
N MET A 624 -2.01 -21.74 -10.97
CA MET A 624 -1.17 -21.09 -9.94
C MET A 624 -1.56 -21.42 -8.49
N LYS A 625 -2.63 -22.20 -8.25
CA LYS A 625 -3.04 -22.61 -6.90
C LYS A 625 -2.09 -23.62 -6.25
N GLN A 626 -1.35 -24.39 -7.04
CA GLN A 626 -0.38 -25.38 -6.60
C GLN A 626 0.89 -25.26 -7.43
N PRO A 627 2.07 -25.64 -6.89
CA PRO A 627 3.30 -25.67 -7.67
C PRO A 627 3.25 -26.79 -8.72
N ALA A 628 3.85 -26.53 -9.89
CA ALA A 628 4.06 -27.50 -10.95
C ALA A 628 5.49 -28.07 -10.93
N ASN A 629 5.78 -29.08 -11.76
CA ASN A 629 7.14 -29.59 -11.92
C ASN A 629 7.82 -28.90 -13.12
N LEU A 630 8.60 -27.85 -12.86
CA LEU A 630 9.30 -27.07 -13.89
C LEU A 630 10.83 -27.15 -13.74
N VAL A 631 11.36 -28.25 -13.19
CA VAL A 631 12.81 -28.40 -12.87
C VAL A 631 13.72 -28.21 -14.08
N ALA A 632 13.26 -28.60 -15.27
CA ALA A 632 14.02 -28.48 -16.52
C ALA A 632 14.02 -27.06 -17.12
N THR A 633 13.18 -26.15 -16.62
CA THR A 633 12.95 -24.83 -17.21
C THR A 633 13.78 -23.75 -16.51
N ALA A 634 14.60 -23.02 -17.26
CA ALA A 634 15.16 -21.76 -16.82
C ALA A 634 14.21 -20.60 -17.14
N TYR A 635 14.14 -19.57 -16.28
CA TYR A 635 13.24 -18.45 -16.54
C TYR A 635 13.77 -17.08 -16.09
N ALA A 636 13.20 -16.03 -16.67
CA ALA A 636 13.32 -14.65 -16.19
C ALA A 636 11.97 -13.93 -16.33
N VAL A 637 11.65 -13.03 -15.40
CA VAL A 637 10.41 -12.24 -15.43
C VAL A 637 10.75 -10.76 -15.52
N ILE A 638 10.03 -10.05 -16.38
CA ILE A 638 9.94 -8.58 -16.39
C ILE A 638 8.49 -8.20 -16.08
N ALA A 639 8.30 -7.54 -14.95
CA ALA A 639 6.99 -7.13 -14.47
C ALA A 639 6.76 -5.66 -14.83
N LEU A 640 5.69 -5.37 -15.57
CA LEU A 640 5.28 -4.03 -15.96
C LEU A 640 4.18 -3.54 -15.01
N GLY A 641 4.32 -2.33 -14.47
CA GLY A 641 3.34 -1.73 -13.59
C GLY A 641 3.53 -0.23 -13.45
N ASP A 642 2.80 0.37 -12.52
CA ASP A 642 2.85 1.80 -12.22
C ASP A 642 3.03 1.97 -10.70
N SER A 643 4.09 2.67 -10.30
CA SER A 643 4.49 2.87 -8.90
C SER A 643 3.53 3.77 -8.12
N GLU A 644 2.66 4.51 -8.80
CA GLU A 644 1.59 5.28 -8.16
C GLU A 644 0.50 4.38 -7.57
N TYR A 645 0.44 3.11 -8.01
CA TYR A 645 -0.50 2.13 -7.47
C TYR A 645 0.10 1.37 -6.27
N PRO A 646 -0.65 1.19 -5.17
CA PRO A 646 -0.16 0.52 -3.96
C PRO A 646 0.37 -0.90 -4.19
N LYS A 647 -0.18 -1.63 -5.17
CA LYS A 647 0.22 -3.00 -5.53
C LYS A 647 1.10 -3.04 -6.78
N TYR A 648 2.15 -2.21 -6.79
CA TYR A 648 3.11 -2.09 -7.89
C TYR A 648 3.73 -3.44 -8.34
N CYS A 649 3.54 -3.77 -9.62
CA CYS A 649 4.02 -4.99 -10.29
C CYS A 649 3.57 -6.30 -9.61
N GLN A 650 2.46 -6.27 -8.87
CA GLN A 650 2.03 -7.38 -8.01
C GLN A 650 1.78 -8.68 -8.77
N PHE A 651 1.19 -8.66 -9.97
CA PHE A 651 0.94 -9.89 -10.72
C PHE A 651 2.24 -10.52 -11.23
N GLY A 652 3.17 -9.73 -11.77
CA GLY A 652 4.49 -10.23 -12.17
C GLY A 652 5.28 -10.85 -11.02
N ARG A 653 5.16 -10.29 -9.81
CA ARG A 653 5.73 -10.88 -8.58
C ARG A 653 5.08 -12.22 -8.20
N GLN A 654 3.77 -12.36 -8.42
CA GLN A 654 3.06 -13.62 -8.17
C GLN A 654 3.51 -14.71 -9.13
N VAL A 655 3.72 -14.36 -10.41
CA VAL A 655 4.26 -15.29 -11.43
C VAL A 655 5.68 -15.73 -11.07
N ASP A 656 6.59 -14.82 -10.72
CA ASP A 656 7.96 -15.16 -10.25
C ASP A 656 7.92 -16.10 -9.03
N ALA A 657 7.06 -15.79 -8.05
CA ALA A 657 6.91 -16.61 -6.85
C ALA A 657 6.41 -18.04 -7.16
N TRP A 658 5.42 -18.17 -8.05
CA TRP A 658 4.90 -19.47 -8.48
C TRP A 658 5.94 -20.29 -9.27
N LEU A 659 6.71 -19.66 -10.16
CA LEU A 659 7.79 -20.31 -10.90
C LEU A 659 8.89 -20.84 -9.97
N MET A 660 9.29 -20.05 -8.95
CA MET A 660 10.24 -20.51 -7.91
C MET A 660 9.68 -21.70 -7.11
N GLN A 661 8.42 -21.64 -6.70
CA GLN A 661 7.77 -22.74 -5.96
C GLN A 661 7.67 -24.01 -6.80
N SER A 662 7.52 -23.85 -8.12
CA SER A 662 7.47 -24.91 -9.13
C SER A 662 8.86 -25.44 -9.55
N LYS A 663 9.92 -25.05 -8.83
CA LYS A 663 11.31 -25.49 -9.01
C LYS A 663 11.96 -25.09 -10.35
N ALA A 664 11.39 -24.13 -11.07
CA ALA A 664 12.06 -23.55 -12.23
C ALA A 664 13.33 -22.78 -11.80
N ARG A 665 14.38 -22.83 -12.62
CA ARG A 665 15.66 -22.17 -12.34
C ARG A 665 15.61 -20.71 -12.79
N ARG A 666 15.53 -19.78 -11.83
CA ARG A 666 15.58 -18.35 -12.15
C ARG A 666 16.98 -17.95 -12.64
N LEU A 667 17.07 -17.27 -13.79
CA LEU A 667 18.33 -16.75 -14.33
C LEU A 667 18.87 -15.58 -13.50
N PHE A 668 18.03 -14.57 -13.26
CA PHE A 668 18.35 -13.38 -12.47
C PHE A 668 17.07 -12.76 -11.89
N ARG A 669 17.23 -11.74 -11.03
CA ARG A 669 16.12 -11.13 -10.30
C ARG A 669 15.11 -10.49 -11.27
N THR A 670 13.82 -10.68 -10.98
CA THR A 670 12.72 -10.03 -11.68
C THR A 670 12.88 -8.51 -11.70
N ALA A 671 12.82 -7.91 -12.90
CA ALA A 671 12.77 -6.45 -13.04
C ALA A 671 11.35 -5.95 -12.82
N LEU A 672 11.24 -4.81 -12.16
CA LEU A 672 9.98 -4.12 -11.87
C LEU A 672 10.04 -2.80 -12.63
N VAL A 673 9.29 -2.70 -13.70
CA VAL A 673 9.36 -1.57 -14.64
C VAL A 673 8.22 -0.62 -14.34
N ASP A 674 8.57 0.62 -14.00
CA ASP A 674 7.62 1.67 -13.67
C ASP A 674 7.22 2.42 -14.94
N LYS A 675 5.93 2.45 -15.27
CA LYS A 675 5.38 3.17 -16.43
C LYS A 675 6.11 2.90 -17.76
N GLY A 676 6.69 1.70 -17.89
CA GLY A 676 7.47 1.32 -19.07
C GLY A 676 8.87 1.94 -19.16
N GLU A 677 9.49 2.33 -18.04
CA GLU A 677 10.83 2.93 -17.99
C GLU A 677 11.89 2.13 -18.78
N ASP A 678 12.56 2.82 -19.70
CA ASP A 678 13.54 2.25 -20.64
C ASP A 678 14.79 1.72 -19.96
N ALA A 679 15.28 2.44 -18.94
CA ALA A 679 16.48 2.04 -18.20
C ALA A 679 16.29 0.67 -17.55
N ALA A 680 15.15 0.45 -16.89
CA ALA A 680 14.82 -0.83 -16.25
C ALA A 680 14.73 -1.98 -17.26
N ILE A 681 14.12 -1.75 -18.44
CA ILE A 681 14.04 -2.75 -19.50
C ILE A 681 15.42 -3.04 -20.08
N LYS A 682 16.23 -2.01 -20.34
CA LYS A 682 17.59 -2.15 -20.86
C LYS A 682 18.48 -2.94 -19.90
N THR A 683 18.44 -2.65 -18.61
CA THR A 683 19.18 -3.40 -17.58
C THR A 683 18.71 -4.86 -17.53
N TRP A 684 17.41 -5.12 -17.67
CA TRP A 684 16.89 -6.49 -17.71
C TRP A 684 17.38 -7.26 -18.95
N VAL A 685 17.38 -6.62 -20.13
CA VAL A 685 17.93 -7.20 -21.36
C VAL A 685 19.43 -7.47 -21.21
N GLN A 686 20.21 -6.55 -20.65
CA GLN A 686 21.65 -6.76 -20.40
C GLN A 686 21.92 -7.96 -19.48
N ASN A 687 21.12 -8.15 -18.44
CA ASN A 687 21.22 -9.34 -17.58
C ASN A 687 20.86 -10.62 -18.33
N LEU A 688 19.90 -10.54 -19.26
CA LEU A 688 19.55 -11.65 -20.14
C LEU A 688 20.69 -12.00 -21.10
N GLU A 689 21.30 -11.01 -21.73
CA GLU A 689 22.46 -11.17 -22.61
C GLU A 689 23.63 -11.83 -21.87
N ALA A 690 23.93 -11.34 -20.66
CA ALA A 690 24.96 -11.91 -19.81
C ALA A 690 24.66 -13.37 -19.41
N SER A 691 23.40 -13.72 -19.18
CA SER A 691 22.98 -15.08 -18.80
C SER A 691 22.94 -16.07 -19.96
N LEU A 692 22.72 -15.56 -21.17
CA LEU A 692 22.64 -16.38 -22.38
C LEU A 692 23.93 -16.38 -23.20
N GLU A 693 24.90 -15.53 -22.83
CA GLU A 693 26.15 -15.30 -23.56
C GLU A 693 25.89 -14.95 -25.04
N ARG A 694 24.85 -14.13 -25.27
CA ARG A 694 24.40 -13.70 -26.61
C ARG A 694 23.96 -12.25 -26.57
N THR A 695 24.29 -11.51 -27.62
CA THR A 695 23.75 -10.16 -27.83
C THR A 695 22.31 -10.26 -28.33
N ILE A 696 21.40 -9.55 -27.65
CA ILE A 696 19.97 -9.54 -27.93
C ILE A 696 19.55 -8.10 -28.13
N HIS A 697 19.33 -7.73 -29.39
CA HIS A 697 18.90 -6.39 -29.73
C HIS A 697 17.37 -6.29 -29.60
N VAL A 698 16.90 -5.62 -28.54
CA VAL A 698 15.49 -5.28 -28.36
C VAL A 698 15.28 -3.86 -28.86
N GLU A 699 14.94 -3.70 -30.14
CA GLU A 699 14.49 -2.40 -30.64
C GLU A 699 13.10 -2.13 -30.09
N ARG A 700 12.97 -1.05 -29.31
CA ARG A 700 11.65 -0.46 -29.16
C ARG A 700 11.26 0.10 -30.50
N ASN A 701 10.18 -0.41 -31.07
CA ASN A 701 9.57 0.18 -32.25
C ASN A 701 8.89 1.49 -31.82
N GLU A 702 9.69 2.49 -31.50
CA GLU A 702 9.28 3.86 -31.17
C GLU A 702 9.15 4.70 -32.44
N LEU A 703 8.80 4.10 -33.57
CA LEU A 703 8.50 4.85 -34.77
C LEU A 703 7.17 5.57 -34.56
N PHE A 704 7.25 6.69 -33.85
CA PHE A 704 6.23 7.73 -33.89
C PHE A 704 6.21 8.29 -35.31
N SER A 705 5.04 8.69 -35.76
CA SER A 705 4.85 9.41 -37.01
C SER A 705 4.33 10.82 -36.74
N ARG A 706 4.34 11.64 -37.79
CA ARG A 706 3.84 13.01 -37.72
C ARG A 706 2.32 13.03 -37.77
N TRP A 707 1.69 13.75 -36.85
CA TRP A 707 0.23 13.95 -36.85
C TRP A 707 -0.11 15.41 -36.62
N ASN A 708 -0.86 16.04 -37.52
CA ASN A 708 -1.23 17.44 -37.38
C ASN A 708 -2.53 17.58 -36.61
N LEU A 709 -2.54 18.49 -35.63
CA LEU A 709 -3.77 18.91 -34.97
C LEU A 709 -4.66 19.69 -35.95
N ILE A 710 -5.74 19.06 -36.41
CA ILE A 710 -6.64 19.65 -37.41
C ILE A 710 -7.81 20.39 -36.78
N ASP A 711 -8.34 19.89 -35.66
CA ASP A 711 -9.48 20.49 -34.97
C ASP A 711 -9.43 20.21 -33.46
N ARG A 712 -9.94 21.18 -32.68
CA ARG A 712 -10.17 21.06 -31.24
C ARG A 712 -11.43 21.81 -30.86
N THR A 713 -12.40 21.09 -30.30
CA THR A 713 -13.67 21.65 -29.84
C THR A 713 -13.94 21.23 -28.40
N CYS A 714 -14.38 22.16 -27.53
CA CYS A 714 -14.90 21.83 -26.20
C CYS A 714 -16.34 21.32 -26.35
N ILE A 715 -16.61 20.08 -25.95
CA ILE A 715 -17.91 19.41 -26.19
C ILE A 715 -18.81 19.37 -24.96
N ASN A 716 -18.41 20.02 -23.86
CA ASN A 716 -19.23 20.13 -22.65
C ASN A 716 -19.16 21.52 -21.98
N GLU A 717 -19.24 22.58 -22.79
CA GLU A 717 -19.23 23.95 -22.29
C GLU A 717 -20.33 24.20 -21.26
N GLY A 718 -19.98 24.92 -20.18
CA GLY A 718 -20.91 25.19 -19.07
C GLY A 718 -21.07 24.03 -18.07
N SER A 719 -20.39 22.90 -18.27
CA SER A 719 -20.38 21.79 -17.31
C SER A 719 -19.84 22.22 -15.94
N ALA A 720 -20.39 21.61 -14.88
CA ALA A 720 -19.83 21.69 -13.52
C ALA A 720 -18.59 20.79 -13.33
N GLY A 721 -18.17 20.05 -14.35
CA GLY A 721 -16.93 19.28 -14.40
C GLY A 721 -15.86 19.95 -15.26
N GLU A 722 -14.67 19.35 -15.32
CA GLU A 722 -13.60 19.84 -16.19
C GLU A 722 -13.97 19.71 -17.68
N PRO A 723 -13.49 20.64 -18.54
CA PRO A 723 -13.70 20.59 -19.98
C PRO A 723 -13.32 19.26 -20.61
N ILE A 724 -14.12 18.79 -21.55
CA ILE A 724 -13.87 17.65 -22.42
C ILE A 724 -13.67 18.20 -23.82
N LEU A 725 -12.52 17.89 -24.40
CA LEU A 725 -12.12 18.33 -25.72
C LEU A 725 -12.25 17.16 -26.68
N ARG A 726 -12.92 17.37 -27.81
CA ARG A 726 -12.78 16.52 -28.99
C ARG A 726 -11.61 17.03 -29.81
N ILE A 727 -10.64 16.17 -30.05
CA ILE A 727 -9.38 16.52 -30.71
C ILE A 727 -9.23 15.63 -31.93
N ASN A 728 -9.07 16.23 -33.10
CA ASN A 728 -8.88 15.49 -34.34
C ASN A 728 -7.44 15.69 -34.84
N LEU A 729 -6.79 14.58 -35.19
CA LEU A 729 -5.42 14.51 -35.64
C LEU A 729 -5.35 13.79 -37.00
N ALA A 730 -4.68 14.37 -37.99
CA ALA A 730 -4.48 13.75 -39.30
C ALA A 730 -2.99 13.57 -39.59
N SER A 731 -2.61 12.40 -40.08
CA SER A 731 -1.25 12.16 -40.55
C SER A 731 -1.10 12.63 -42.00
N PRO A 732 -0.01 13.34 -42.34
CA PRO A 732 0.36 13.58 -43.74
C PRO A 732 0.98 12.32 -44.40
N GLU A 733 1.29 11.30 -43.61
CA GLU A 733 1.91 10.04 -44.06
C GLU A 733 0.83 8.99 -44.35
N ALA A 734 1.00 8.22 -45.42
CA ALA A 734 0.11 7.13 -45.78
C ALA A 734 0.48 5.83 -45.04
N GLY A 735 -0.46 4.87 -44.98
CA GLY A 735 -0.22 3.52 -44.47
C GLY A 735 -0.41 3.32 -42.97
N HIS A 736 -1.05 4.28 -42.28
CA HIS A 736 -1.53 4.07 -40.93
C HIS A 736 -2.90 3.37 -40.95
N HIS A 737 -3.00 2.27 -40.22
CA HIS A 737 -4.23 1.51 -40.03
C HIS A 737 -4.52 1.39 -38.53
N TRP A 738 -5.79 1.45 -38.15
CA TRP A 738 -6.22 1.21 -36.78
C TRP A 738 -7.60 0.60 -36.72
N LEU A 739 -7.82 -0.23 -35.70
CA LEU A 739 -9.11 -0.83 -35.41
C LEU A 739 -9.76 -0.12 -34.23
N PRO A 740 -11.10 -0.18 -34.12
CA PRO A 740 -11.77 0.26 -32.90
C PRO A 740 -11.22 -0.44 -31.67
N GLY A 741 -10.94 0.36 -30.64
CA GLY A 741 -10.30 -0.06 -29.40
C GLY A 741 -8.79 0.15 -29.36
N ASP A 742 -8.15 0.47 -30.48
CA ASP A 742 -6.73 0.86 -30.52
C ASP A 742 -6.45 2.17 -29.78
N ILE A 743 -5.19 2.35 -29.40
CA ILE A 743 -4.74 3.43 -28.53
C ILE A 743 -3.79 4.36 -29.28
N ALA A 744 -4.07 5.66 -29.25
CA ALA A 744 -3.15 6.70 -29.67
C ALA A 744 -2.15 6.97 -28.55
N ARG A 745 -0.86 6.71 -28.80
CA ARG A 745 0.24 7.04 -27.89
C ARG A 745 0.94 8.30 -28.38
N LEU A 746 0.90 9.36 -27.59
CA LEU A 746 1.34 10.70 -27.97
C LEU A 746 2.43 11.20 -27.02
N GLN A 747 3.51 11.80 -27.55
CA GLN A 747 4.50 12.51 -26.72
C GLN A 747 4.03 13.93 -26.45
N ALA A 748 3.61 14.20 -25.22
CA ALA A 748 3.04 15.48 -24.85
C ALA A 748 4.12 16.55 -24.64
N GLY A 749 3.92 17.74 -25.20
CA GLY A 749 4.79 18.89 -24.95
C GLY A 749 5.90 19.11 -25.98
N ILE A 750 6.02 18.24 -26.99
CA ILE A 750 6.98 18.39 -28.09
C ILE A 750 6.29 18.22 -29.45
N THR A 751 6.84 18.89 -30.44
CA THR A 751 6.44 18.81 -31.84
C THR A 751 7.22 17.71 -32.58
N TRP A 752 6.75 17.36 -33.78
CA TRP A 752 7.44 16.42 -34.67
C TRP A 752 8.87 16.87 -35.00
N ASP A 753 9.07 18.17 -35.26
CA ASP A 753 10.39 18.69 -35.62
C ASP A 753 11.37 18.59 -34.45
N GLU A 754 10.91 18.85 -33.22
CA GLU A 754 11.71 18.66 -32.00
C GLU A 754 12.04 17.18 -31.77
N TYR A 755 11.09 16.27 -32.02
CA TYR A 755 11.32 14.82 -31.93
C TYR A 755 12.33 14.33 -32.98
N ALA A 756 12.28 14.87 -34.20
CA ALA A 756 13.23 14.57 -35.27
C ALA A 756 14.66 15.06 -34.93
N LEU A 757 14.78 16.13 -34.13
CA LEU A 757 16.05 16.59 -33.54
C LEU A 757 16.52 15.77 -32.33
N GLY A 758 15.83 14.68 -32.00
CA GLY A 758 16.20 13.77 -30.91
C GLY A 758 15.60 14.13 -29.54
N GLN A 759 14.76 15.17 -29.45
CA GLN A 759 14.07 15.46 -28.20
C GLN A 759 13.03 14.37 -27.88
N ARG A 760 12.81 14.12 -26.60
CA ARG A 760 11.85 13.14 -26.10
C ARG A 760 11.06 13.76 -24.97
N SER A 761 9.79 13.39 -24.86
CA SER A 761 8.91 13.84 -23.80
C SER A 761 8.02 12.71 -23.29
N ILE A 762 7.21 13.02 -22.30
CA ILE A 762 6.34 12.05 -21.66
C ILE A 762 5.27 11.52 -22.61
N VAL A 763 5.14 10.19 -22.67
CA VAL A 763 4.13 9.52 -23.49
C VAL A 763 2.80 9.46 -22.74
N ARG A 764 1.70 9.68 -23.46
CA ARG A 764 0.32 9.57 -22.97
C ARG A 764 -0.52 8.75 -23.93
N ASP A 765 -1.33 7.88 -23.35
CA ASP A 765 -2.19 6.96 -24.07
C ASP A 765 -3.63 7.50 -24.08
N TYR A 766 -4.29 7.45 -25.23
CA TYR A 766 -5.67 7.89 -25.42
C TYR A 766 -6.44 6.87 -26.27
N SER A 767 -7.62 6.43 -25.83
CA SER A 767 -8.48 5.55 -26.64
C SER A 767 -8.93 6.28 -27.90
N ILE A 768 -8.74 5.67 -29.06
CA ILE A 768 -9.14 6.25 -30.35
C ILE A 768 -10.67 6.20 -30.46
N ALA A 769 -11.27 7.37 -30.71
CA ALA A 769 -12.72 7.56 -30.78
C ALA A 769 -13.29 7.50 -32.21
N SER A 770 -12.45 7.34 -33.22
CA SER A 770 -12.82 7.31 -34.64
C SER A 770 -12.48 5.98 -35.30
N VAL A 771 -13.14 5.72 -36.43
CA VAL A 771 -12.81 4.61 -37.34
C VAL A 771 -11.87 5.10 -38.45
N GLU A 772 -11.12 4.19 -39.08
CA GLU A 772 -10.18 4.51 -40.17
C GLU A 772 -10.85 5.28 -41.32
N THR A 773 -12.12 4.96 -41.62
CA THR A 773 -12.90 5.60 -42.70
C THR A 773 -13.22 7.07 -42.45
N GLU A 774 -13.07 7.58 -41.21
CA GLU A 774 -13.16 9.03 -40.93
C GLU A 774 -11.90 9.79 -41.40
N GLY A 775 -10.82 9.10 -41.74
CA GLY A 775 -9.58 9.70 -42.27
C GLY A 775 -8.73 10.47 -41.26
N CYS A 776 -9.14 10.54 -39.99
CA CYS A 776 -8.39 11.14 -38.90
C CYS A 776 -8.60 10.40 -37.57
N ILE A 777 -7.64 10.49 -36.66
CA ILE A 777 -7.79 10.04 -35.28
C ILE A 777 -8.56 11.09 -34.50
N SER A 778 -9.70 10.72 -33.92
CA SER A 778 -10.45 11.54 -32.97
C SER A 778 -10.19 11.06 -31.54
N LEU A 779 -9.97 11.97 -30.61
CA LEU A 779 -9.77 11.70 -29.19
C LEU A 779 -10.79 12.48 -28.35
N LEU A 780 -11.26 11.88 -27.25
CA LEU A 780 -12.05 12.59 -26.23
C LEU A 780 -11.19 12.77 -24.97
N VAL A 781 -10.74 14.00 -24.73
CA VAL A 781 -9.76 14.32 -23.69
C VAL A 781 -10.38 15.23 -22.65
N ARG A 782 -10.52 14.74 -21.41
CA ARG A 782 -10.90 15.59 -20.27
C ARG A 782 -9.66 16.31 -19.76
N LEU A 783 -9.78 17.60 -19.50
CA LEU A 783 -8.72 18.39 -18.86
C LEU A 783 -8.48 17.85 -17.45
N ALA A 784 -7.31 17.25 -17.24
CA ALA A 784 -6.93 16.73 -15.93
C ALA A 784 -6.42 17.87 -15.05
N ARG A 785 -6.93 17.97 -13.82
CA ARG A 785 -6.32 18.76 -12.74
C ARG A 785 -5.73 17.83 -11.70
N LYS A 786 -4.48 18.12 -11.32
CA LYS A 786 -3.82 17.45 -10.20
C LYS A 786 -4.41 17.94 -8.87
N PRO A 787 -4.21 17.21 -7.76
CA PRO A 787 -4.68 17.64 -6.43
C PRO A 787 -4.16 19.01 -5.98
N ASP A 788 -3.05 19.47 -6.54
CA ASP A 788 -2.46 20.80 -6.31
C ASP A 788 -3.09 21.91 -7.18
N GLY A 789 -4.11 21.59 -7.99
CA GLY A 789 -4.81 22.52 -8.89
C GLY A 789 -4.15 22.74 -10.25
N SER A 790 -2.92 22.26 -10.46
CA SER A 790 -2.20 22.39 -11.74
C SER A 790 -2.81 21.50 -12.82
N ILE A 791 -2.62 21.89 -14.08
CA ILE A 791 -3.15 21.15 -15.24
C ILE A 791 -2.19 19.99 -15.57
N GLY A 792 -2.76 18.83 -15.92
CA GLY A 792 -2.01 17.67 -16.37
C GLY A 792 -1.26 17.94 -17.69
N THR A 793 0.01 17.53 -17.77
CA THR A 793 0.91 17.83 -18.92
C THR A 793 0.31 17.43 -20.27
N GLY A 794 -0.27 16.23 -20.37
CA GLY A 794 -0.87 15.73 -21.61
C GLY A 794 -2.11 16.50 -22.02
N SER A 795 -3.15 16.47 -21.17
CA SER A 795 -4.41 17.16 -21.44
C SER A 795 -4.25 18.67 -21.58
N GLY A 796 -3.34 19.28 -20.81
CA GLY A 796 -3.04 20.70 -20.87
C GLY A 796 -2.33 21.10 -22.16
N TRP A 797 -1.37 20.31 -22.63
CA TRP A 797 -0.72 20.57 -23.92
C TRP A 797 -1.72 20.46 -25.08
N LEU A 798 -2.49 19.37 -25.11
CA LEU A 798 -3.55 19.16 -26.10
C LEU A 798 -4.63 20.26 -26.08
N ALA A 799 -4.95 20.81 -24.90
CA ALA A 799 -5.89 21.91 -24.75
C ALA A 799 -5.38 23.25 -25.29
N ASN A 800 -4.07 23.46 -25.34
CA ASN A 800 -3.48 24.77 -25.64
C ASN A 800 -2.65 24.80 -26.93
N ALA A 801 -2.26 23.66 -27.49
CA ALA A 801 -1.47 23.60 -28.73
C ALA A 801 -2.19 24.35 -29.87
N PRO A 802 -1.49 25.18 -30.66
CA PRO A 802 -2.08 25.80 -31.85
C PRO A 802 -2.64 24.78 -32.83
N ILE A 803 -3.74 25.11 -33.50
CA ILE A 803 -4.20 24.31 -34.65
C ILE A 803 -3.10 24.31 -35.72
N GLY A 804 -2.85 23.16 -36.33
CA GLY A 804 -1.75 22.92 -37.26
C GLY A 804 -0.45 22.43 -36.60
N THR A 805 -0.36 22.39 -35.25
CA THR A 805 0.80 21.81 -34.57
C THR A 805 1.02 20.36 -34.99
N SER A 806 2.24 20.06 -35.45
CA SER A 806 2.68 18.70 -35.75
C SER A 806 3.07 17.97 -34.48
N MET A 807 2.25 17.02 -34.09
CA MET A 807 2.37 16.17 -32.91
C MET A 807 3.11 14.86 -33.23
N VAL A 808 3.65 14.26 -32.17
CA VAL A 808 4.40 13.00 -32.20
C VAL A 808 3.47 11.91 -31.69
N LEU A 809 2.94 11.08 -32.58
CA LEU A 809 1.95 10.06 -32.23
C LEU A 809 2.26 8.73 -32.92
N ARG A 810 2.00 7.64 -32.21
CA ARG A 810 1.94 6.29 -32.79
C ARG A 810 0.66 5.59 -32.36
N ILE A 811 0.23 4.65 -33.18
CA ILE A 811 -0.93 3.80 -32.89
C ILE A 811 -0.40 2.53 -32.22
N ARG A 812 -0.99 2.15 -31.09
CA ARG A 812 -0.75 0.86 -30.43
C ARG A 812 -1.99 -0.01 -30.56
N SER A 813 -1.79 -1.21 -31.10
CA SER A 813 -2.82 -2.24 -31.17
C SER A 813 -3.27 -2.66 -29.77
N ASN A 814 -4.59 -2.80 -29.57
CA ASN A 814 -5.18 -3.27 -28.31
C ASN A 814 -6.12 -4.47 -28.51
N PRO A 815 -5.59 -5.68 -28.76
CA PRO A 815 -6.38 -6.86 -29.06
C PRO A 815 -7.42 -7.24 -27.99
N GLY A 816 -7.16 -6.89 -26.72
CA GLY A 816 -8.07 -7.12 -25.61
C GLY A 816 -9.38 -6.32 -25.71
N PHE A 817 -9.40 -5.27 -26.52
CA PHE A 817 -10.55 -4.38 -26.73
C PHE A 817 -10.93 -4.22 -28.20
N HIS A 818 -10.42 -5.07 -29.10
CA HIS A 818 -10.81 -5.04 -30.52
C HIS A 818 -12.29 -5.37 -30.76
N PRO A 819 -12.81 -5.24 -31.99
CA PRO A 819 -14.20 -5.59 -32.31
C PRO A 819 -14.52 -7.07 -32.07
N ALA A 820 -15.79 -7.35 -31.79
CA ALA A 820 -16.29 -8.72 -31.70
C ALA A 820 -16.36 -9.35 -33.10
N PRO A 821 -15.91 -10.61 -33.29
CA PRO A 821 -16.03 -11.30 -34.57
C PRO A 821 -17.50 -11.54 -34.92
N GLY A 822 -17.88 -11.23 -36.17
CA GLY A 822 -19.15 -11.62 -36.79
C GLY A 822 -20.40 -11.14 -36.06
N GLY A 823 -20.89 -9.92 -36.37
CA GLY A 823 -22.27 -9.43 -36.19
C GLY A 823 -22.95 -9.56 -34.81
N SER A 824 -22.27 -10.14 -33.82
CA SER A 824 -22.84 -10.56 -32.54
C SER A 824 -23.41 -9.36 -31.78
N PRO A 825 -24.48 -9.53 -30.98
CA PRO A 825 -25.01 -8.42 -30.18
C PRO A 825 -23.92 -7.83 -29.27
N ALA A 826 -24.04 -6.54 -28.92
CA ALA A 826 -23.04 -5.91 -28.07
C ALA A 826 -23.68 -4.94 -27.07
N ILE A 827 -23.21 -5.01 -25.81
CA ILE A 827 -23.53 -4.09 -24.73
C ILE A 827 -22.30 -3.20 -24.51
N PHE A 828 -22.46 -1.90 -24.70
CA PHE A 828 -21.43 -0.88 -24.51
C PHE A 828 -21.73 -0.12 -23.23
N ILE A 829 -20.78 -0.13 -22.29
CA ILE A 829 -20.96 0.46 -20.97
C ILE A 829 -19.82 1.45 -20.73
N GLY A 830 -20.14 2.72 -20.49
CA GLY A 830 -19.10 3.69 -20.19
C GLY A 830 -19.57 4.98 -19.56
N ASN A 831 -18.62 5.79 -19.11
CA ASN A 831 -18.90 7.10 -18.55
C ASN A 831 -17.89 8.16 -19.00
N GLY A 832 -18.35 9.40 -19.16
CA GLY A 832 -17.50 10.53 -19.55
C GLY A 832 -16.69 10.25 -20.82
N THR A 833 -15.37 10.44 -20.76
CA THR A 833 -14.45 10.20 -21.88
C THR A 833 -14.29 8.71 -22.23
N GLY A 834 -14.79 7.80 -21.40
CA GLY A 834 -14.89 6.38 -21.72
C GLY A 834 -15.75 6.10 -22.96
N TYR A 835 -16.59 7.05 -23.38
CA TYR A 835 -17.30 6.94 -24.65
C TYR A 835 -16.35 6.87 -25.87
N ALA A 836 -15.09 7.34 -25.77
CA ALA A 836 -14.13 7.29 -26.87
C ALA A 836 -13.97 5.88 -27.44
N GLY A 837 -13.55 4.92 -26.60
CA GLY A 837 -13.36 3.53 -27.05
C GLY A 837 -14.67 2.90 -27.56
N LEU A 838 -15.82 3.25 -26.97
CA LEU A 838 -17.12 2.68 -27.36
C LEU A 838 -17.65 3.27 -28.68
N ARG A 839 -17.39 4.56 -28.95
CA ARG A 839 -17.84 5.28 -30.14
C ARG A 839 -17.31 4.62 -31.40
N ALA A 840 -16.01 4.31 -31.45
CA ALA A 840 -15.39 3.68 -32.61
C ALA A 840 -16.02 2.30 -32.93
N HIS A 841 -16.31 1.49 -31.90
CA HIS A 841 -17.00 0.21 -32.09
C HIS A 841 -18.42 0.40 -32.61
N LEU A 842 -19.18 1.33 -32.04
CA LEU A 842 -20.54 1.61 -32.49
C LEU A 842 -20.55 2.08 -33.95
N MET A 843 -19.66 3.00 -34.33
CA MET A 843 -19.54 3.48 -35.70
C MET A 843 -19.22 2.35 -36.69
N GLU A 844 -18.22 1.53 -36.39
CA GLU A 844 -17.85 0.41 -37.25
C GLU A 844 -19.01 -0.58 -37.40
N ARG A 845 -19.68 -0.92 -36.30
CA ARG A 845 -20.81 -1.86 -36.32
C ARG A 845 -22.00 -1.31 -37.08
N VAL A 846 -22.32 -0.04 -36.91
CA VAL A 846 -23.39 0.65 -37.65
C VAL A 846 -23.08 0.67 -39.15
N ALA A 847 -21.83 0.99 -39.52
CA ALA A 847 -21.39 0.99 -40.92
C ALA A 847 -21.50 -0.40 -41.57
N HIS A 848 -21.25 -1.47 -40.82
CA HIS A 848 -21.44 -2.86 -41.25
C HIS A 848 -22.88 -3.38 -41.07
N GLY A 849 -23.86 -2.51 -40.79
CA GLY A 849 -25.27 -2.85 -40.72
C GLY A 849 -25.71 -3.62 -39.47
N SER A 850 -24.87 -3.72 -38.45
CA SER A 850 -25.20 -4.40 -37.18
C SER A 850 -26.04 -3.49 -36.27
N GLY A 851 -27.34 -3.78 -36.13
CA GLY A 851 -28.29 -2.98 -35.33
C GLY A 851 -28.48 -3.44 -33.87
N ARG A 852 -27.94 -4.59 -33.48
CA ARG A 852 -28.12 -5.16 -32.14
C ARG A 852 -27.11 -4.61 -31.14
N ASN A 853 -27.25 -3.34 -30.83
CA ASN A 853 -26.37 -2.63 -29.91
C ASN A 853 -27.16 -2.06 -28.74
N TRP A 854 -26.63 -2.24 -27.53
CA TRP A 854 -27.16 -1.62 -26.32
C TRP A 854 -26.11 -0.69 -25.74
N LEU A 855 -26.42 0.60 -25.63
CA LEU A 855 -25.55 1.58 -24.98
C LEU A 855 -26.05 1.92 -23.57
N VAL A 856 -25.20 1.77 -22.58
CA VAL A 856 -25.39 2.28 -21.21
C VAL A 856 -24.31 3.33 -20.96
N PHE A 857 -24.70 4.60 -21.00
CA PHE A 857 -23.76 5.72 -20.92
C PHE A 857 -24.10 6.65 -19.75
N GLY A 858 -23.07 7.11 -19.04
CA GLY A 858 -23.25 8.01 -17.90
C GLY A 858 -22.40 9.29 -17.94
N GLU A 859 -22.99 10.40 -17.51
CA GLU A 859 -22.27 11.64 -17.20
C GLU A 859 -22.90 12.45 -16.05
N ARG A 860 -22.44 13.68 -15.83
CA ARG A 860 -22.95 14.58 -14.79
C ARG A 860 -24.34 15.09 -15.15
N ASN A 861 -24.44 15.88 -16.21
CA ASN A 861 -25.66 16.60 -16.58
C ASN A 861 -26.01 16.40 -18.05
N ARG A 862 -27.30 16.20 -18.37
CA ARG A 862 -27.73 15.96 -19.75
C ARG A 862 -27.52 17.15 -20.67
N THR A 863 -27.71 18.36 -20.16
CA THR A 863 -27.65 19.59 -20.96
C THR A 863 -26.24 19.94 -21.38
N THR A 864 -25.26 19.74 -20.50
CA THR A 864 -23.86 20.16 -20.71
C THR A 864 -22.94 18.99 -21.01
N ASP A 865 -23.17 17.80 -20.47
CA ASP A 865 -22.21 16.69 -20.51
C ASP A 865 -22.65 15.50 -21.37
N PHE A 866 -23.72 15.64 -22.16
CA PHE A 866 -24.10 14.63 -23.12
C PHE A 866 -23.19 14.67 -24.36
N VAL A 867 -21.95 14.22 -24.16
CA VAL A 867 -20.89 14.21 -25.17
C VAL A 867 -21.28 13.35 -26.38
N CYS A 868 -20.90 13.81 -27.58
CA CYS A 868 -21.19 13.12 -28.85
C CYS A 868 -22.68 12.75 -28.99
N SER A 869 -23.57 13.62 -28.51
CA SER A 869 -25.01 13.36 -28.53
C SER A 869 -25.56 13.14 -29.93
N GLU A 870 -24.92 13.75 -30.93
CA GLU A 870 -25.30 13.70 -32.33
C GLU A 870 -25.15 12.29 -32.88
N ASP A 871 -24.04 11.62 -32.56
CA ASP A 871 -23.80 10.22 -32.95
C ASP A 871 -24.81 9.29 -32.29
N ILE A 872 -25.04 9.45 -30.98
CA ILE A 872 -25.97 8.60 -30.22
C ILE A 872 -27.40 8.77 -30.72
N LYS A 873 -27.83 10.01 -30.98
CA LYS A 873 -29.15 10.30 -31.57
C LYS A 873 -29.25 9.71 -32.96
N ALA A 874 -28.25 9.90 -33.83
CA ALA A 874 -28.27 9.35 -35.18
C ALA A 874 -28.36 7.82 -35.17
N PHE A 875 -27.64 7.13 -34.28
CA PHE A 875 -27.76 5.67 -34.14
C PHE A 875 -29.12 5.24 -33.60
N SER A 876 -29.70 5.99 -32.66
CA SER A 876 -31.04 5.74 -32.14
C SER A 876 -32.11 5.92 -33.22
N ASP A 877 -32.08 7.04 -33.95
CA ASP A 877 -33.05 7.38 -35.00
C ASP A 877 -32.97 6.41 -36.18
N ALA A 878 -31.77 5.91 -36.49
CA ALA A 878 -31.55 4.88 -37.51
C ALA A 878 -31.89 3.45 -37.02
N GLY A 879 -32.41 3.28 -35.80
CA GLY A 879 -32.76 1.97 -35.24
C GLY A 879 -31.55 1.05 -35.04
N ARG A 880 -30.36 1.61 -34.85
CA ARG A 880 -29.09 0.89 -34.66
C ARG A 880 -28.71 0.72 -33.19
N LEU A 881 -29.37 1.44 -32.28
CA LEU A 881 -29.35 1.18 -30.85
C LEU A 881 -30.68 0.51 -30.48
N GLU A 882 -30.66 -0.80 -30.28
CA GLU A 882 -31.83 -1.58 -29.84
C GLU A 882 -32.25 -1.19 -28.42
N ALA A 883 -31.28 -0.81 -27.58
CA ALA A 883 -31.51 -0.26 -26.25
C ALA A 883 -30.50 0.87 -25.95
N CYS A 884 -30.95 1.88 -25.21
CA CYS A 884 -30.11 2.99 -24.78
C CYS A 884 -30.53 3.48 -23.39
N ASP A 885 -29.67 3.31 -22.39
CA ASP A 885 -29.86 3.82 -21.03
C ASP A 885 -28.85 4.95 -20.78
N LEU A 886 -29.35 6.19 -20.78
CA LEU A 886 -28.54 7.38 -20.51
C LEU A 886 -28.73 7.81 -19.06
N VAL A 887 -27.63 7.85 -18.29
CA VAL A 887 -27.65 8.10 -16.84
C VAL A 887 -26.91 9.38 -16.50
N PHE A 888 -27.65 10.41 -16.06
CA PHE A 888 -27.06 11.67 -15.62
C PHE A 888 -27.09 11.75 -14.10
N SER A 889 -25.91 11.83 -13.49
CA SER A 889 -25.76 11.68 -12.04
C SER A 889 -26.20 12.91 -11.24
N ARG A 890 -26.38 14.07 -11.89
CA ARG A 890 -26.65 15.36 -11.24
C ARG A 890 -27.94 16.04 -11.71
N ASP A 891 -28.73 15.41 -12.57
CA ASP A 891 -30.01 15.97 -13.04
C ASP A 891 -31.16 15.76 -12.02
N GLN A 892 -30.89 15.02 -10.95
CA GLN A 892 -31.84 14.71 -9.88
C GLN A 892 -31.16 14.72 -8.50
N PRO A 893 -31.91 14.86 -7.39
CA PRO A 893 -31.35 14.93 -6.04
C PRO A 893 -30.57 13.68 -5.61
N VAL A 894 -31.05 12.49 -6.01
CA VAL A 894 -30.40 11.21 -5.71
C VAL A 894 -29.49 10.82 -6.86
N ARG A 895 -28.19 10.79 -6.61
CA ARG A 895 -27.20 10.44 -7.64
C ARG A 895 -27.44 9.03 -8.16
N ARG A 896 -27.44 8.90 -9.48
CA ARG A 896 -27.58 7.63 -10.20
C ARG A 896 -26.40 7.47 -11.15
N TYR A 897 -25.85 6.27 -11.25
CA TYR A 897 -24.71 5.94 -12.09
C TYR A 897 -25.00 4.74 -13.00
N VAL A 898 -24.11 4.44 -13.95
CA VAL A 898 -24.30 3.35 -14.92
C VAL A 898 -24.52 1.99 -14.24
N GLN A 899 -23.84 1.71 -13.13
CA GLN A 899 -24.03 0.48 -12.37
C GLN A 899 -25.40 0.37 -11.70
N ASP A 900 -26.10 1.48 -11.45
CA ASP A 900 -27.49 1.46 -10.97
C ASP A 900 -28.43 1.02 -12.10
N ALA A 901 -28.27 1.61 -13.30
CA ALA A 901 -29.04 1.22 -14.48
C ALA A 901 -28.83 -0.26 -14.85
N LEU A 902 -27.59 -0.75 -14.79
CA LEU A 902 -27.30 -2.17 -15.02
C LEU A 902 -28.00 -3.08 -14.00
N ARG A 903 -28.04 -2.69 -12.72
CA ARG A 903 -28.74 -3.48 -11.69
C ARG A 903 -30.24 -3.57 -11.96
N GLU A 904 -30.86 -2.47 -12.36
CA GLU A 904 -32.28 -2.43 -12.72
C GLU A 904 -32.58 -3.24 -13.99
N ARG A 905 -31.59 -3.42 -14.86
CA ARG A 905 -31.68 -4.16 -16.12
C ARG A 905 -31.06 -5.57 -16.08
N SER A 906 -30.92 -6.14 -14.88
CA SER A 906 -30.24 -7.45 -14.69
C SER A 906 -30.84 -8.57 -15.57
N ASP A 907 -32.17 -8.63 -15.72
CA ASP A 907 -32.84 -9.61 -16.58
C ASP A 907 -32.50 -9.41 -18.07
N ASN A 908 -32.49 -8.17 -18.54
CA ASN A 908 -32.11 -7.84 -19.92
C ASN A 908 -30.65 -8.20 -20.19
N ILE A 909 -29.73 -7.95 -19.24
CA ILE A 909 -28.32 -8.33 -19.36
C ILE A 909 -28.20 -9.84 -19.55
N ARG A 910 -28.87 -10.65 -18.71
CA ARG A 910 -28.91 -12.11 -18.87
C ARG A 910 -29.39 -12.52 -20.26
N HIS A 911 -30.51 -11.96 -20.71
CA HIS A 911 -31.07 -12.27 -22.02
C HIS A 911 -30.13 -11.94 -23.20
N TRP A 912 -29.48 -10.78 -23.16
CA TRP A 912 -28.53 -10.39 -24.21
C TRP A 912 -27.31 -11.31 -24.23
N VAL A 913 -26.77 -11.64 -23.06
CA VAL A 913 -25.60 -12.52 -22.95
C VAL A 913 -25.93 -13.95 -23.38
N GLU A 914 -27.12 -14.47 -23.06
CA GLU A 914 -27.62 -15.76 -23.57
C GLU A 914 -27.68 -15.79 -25.10
N GLN A 915 -27.96 -14.66 -25.74
CA GLN A 915 -27.96 -14.50 -27.20
C GLN A 915 -26.58 -14.25 -27.81
N GLY A 916 -25.50 -14.47 -27.06
CA GLY A 916 -24.15 -14.31 -27.57
C GLY A 916 -23.58 -12.89 -27.48
N ALA A 917 -24.19 -11.98 -26.70
CA ALA A 917 -23.71 -10.60 -26.62
C ALA A 917 -22.26 -10.48 -26.09
N TYR A 918 -21.50 -9.57 -26.70
CA TYR A 918 -20.24 -9.08 -26.16
C TYR A 918 -20.50 -7.90 -25.23
N ILE A 919 -19.72 -7.78 -24.16
CA ILE A 919 -19.80 -6.67 -23.21
C ILE A 919 -18.49 -5.87 -23.29
N PHE A 920 -18.60 -4.59 -23.63
CA PHE A 920 -17.50 -3.64 -23.69
C PHE A 920 -17.64 -2.63 -22.56
N VAL A 921 -16.59 -2.47 -21.76
CA VAL A 921 -16.54 -1.47 -20.67
C VAL A 921 -15.39 -0.51 -20.90
N CYS A 922 -15.68 0.79 -20.98
CA CYS A 922 -14.65 1.81 -21.11
C CYS A 922 -14.93 3.04 -20.24
N GLY A 923 -13.88 3.58 -19.63
CA GLY A 923 -13.96 4.77 -18.76
C GLY A 923 -13.20 4.61 -17.47
N SER A 924 -13.68 5.24 -16.40
CA SER A 924 -12.90 5.36 -15.17
C SER A 924 -12.65 4.01 -14.48
N GLN A 925 -11.38 3.69 -14.26
CA GLN A 925 -10.95 2.55 -13.47
C GLN A 925 -11.33 2.71 -11.99
N GLN A 926 -11.36 3.96 -11.50
CA GLN A 926 -11.78 4.27 -10.13
C GLN A 926 -13.30 4.46 -10.06
N GLY A 927 -13.98 3.61 -9.28
CA GLY A 927 -15.41 3.70 -9.03
C GLY A 927 -16.29 3.08 -10.11
N MET A 928 -16.19 3.50 -11.38
CA MET A 928 -17.09 2.99 -12.45
C MET A 928 -16.83 1.51 -12.75
N ALA A 929 -15.60 1.15 -13.15
CA ALA A 929 -15.29 -0.22 -13.54
C ALA A 929 -15.58 -1.28 -12.44
N PRO A 930 -15.21 -1.08 -11.16
CA PRO A 930 -15.57 -2.00 -10.08
C PRO A 930 -17.09 -2.07 -9.84
N GLY A 931 -17.79 -0.94 -9.96
CA GLY A 931 -19.25 -0.87 -9.82
C GLY A 931 -19.98 -1.63 -10.92
N VAL A 932 -19.54 -1.47 -12.17
CA VAL A 932 -20.05 -2.22 -13.33
C VAL A 932 -19.76 -3.70 -13.18
N HIS A 933 -18.52 -4.09 -12.84
CA HIS A 933 -18.15 -5.49 -12.61
C HIS A 933 -19.04 -6.11 -11.53
N SER A 934 -19.27 -5.43 -10.41
CA SER A 934 -20.16 -5.90 -9.34
C SER A 934 -21.61 -6.04 -9.79
N ALA A 935 -22.11 -5.13 -10.63
CA ALA A 935 -23.47 -5.21 -11.19
C ALA A 935 -23.61 -6.41 -12.14
N LEU A 936 -22.64 -6.62 -13.03
CA LEU A 936 -22.59 -7.75 -13.93
C LEU A 936 -22.47 -9.07 -13.16
N GLN A 937 -21.61 -9.14 -12.14
CA GLN A 937 -21.44 -10.33 -11.29
C GLN A 937 -22.75 -10.70 -10.58
N ARG A 938 -23.52 -9.71 -10.11
CA ARG A 938 -24.85 -9.97 -9.53
C ARG A 938 -25.87 -10.45 -10.56
N ALA A 939 -25.82 -9.91 -11.79
CA ALA A 939 -26.76 -10.25 -12.84
C ALA A 939 -26.49 -11.64 -13.44
N LEU A 940 -25.21 -11.98 -13.66
CA LEU A 940 -24.75 -13.14 -14.42
C LEU A 940 -24.17 -14.27 -13.55
N GLY A 941 -23.74 -13.96 -12.32
CA GLY A 941 -22.93 -14.86 -11.51
C GLY A 941 -21.42 -14.71 -11.80
N GLU A 942 -20.60 -15.01 -10.79
CA GLU A 942 -19.14 -14.86 -10.87
C GLU A 942 -18.50 -15.83 -11.88
N GLU A 943 -18.90 -17.10 -11.84
CA GLU A 943 -18.34 -18.13 -12.73
C GLU A 943 -18.62 -17.81 -14.20
N PHE A 944 -19.84 -17.39 -14.52
CA PHE A 944 -20.23 -17.08 -15.89
C PHE A 944 -19.61 -15.77 -16.39
N LEU A 945 -19.56 -14.72 -15.56
CA LEU A 945 -18.85 -13.49 -15.94
C LEU A 945 -17.35 -13.76 -16.18
N GLN A 946 -16.75 -14.66 -15.41
CA GLN A 946 -15.38 -15.11 -15.64
C GLN A 946 -15.25 -15.90 -16.94
N GLU A 947 -16.17 -16.80 -17.27
CA GLU A 947 -16.21 -17.50 -18.55
C GLU A 947 -16.28 -16.51 -19.74
N LEU A 948 -17.08 -15.44 -19.62
CA LEU A 948 -17.14 -14.38 -20.63
C LEU A 948 -15.79 -13.66 -20.77
N ALA A 949 -15.05 -13.42 -19.68
CA ALA A 949 -13.71 -12.86 -19.75
C ALA A 949 -12.73 -13.82 -20.44
N GLU A 950 -12.78 -15.11 -20.09
CA GLU A 950 -11.92 -16.17 -20.66
C GLU A 950 -12.15 -16.37 -22.16
N THR A 951 -13.41 -16.31 -22.60
CA THR A 951 -13.79 -16.41 -24.02
C THR A 951 -13.64 -15.09 -24.78
N GLY A 952 -13.17 -14.03 -24.12
CA GLY A 952 -13.00 -12.71 -24.70
C GLY A 952 -14.31 -12.02 -25.09
N ARG A 953 -15.44 -12.43 -24.51
CA ARG A 953 -16.75 -11.79 -24.65
C ARG A 953 -16.99 -10.65 -23.66
N TYR A 954 -16.21 -10.58 -22.58
CA TYR A 954 -16.16 -9.43 -21.68
C TYR A 954 -14.82 -8.70 -21.87
N ARG A 955 -14.87 -7.49 -22.47
CA ARG A 955 -13.71 -6.69 -22.87
C ARG A 955 -13.70 -5.35 -22.13
N ARG A 956 -12.53 -4.93 -21.64
CA ARG A 956 -12.38 -3.71 -20.83
C ARG A 956 -11.20 -2.85 -21.27
N ASP A 957 -11.45 -1.56 -21.46
CA ASP A 957 -10.45 -0.50 -21.64
C ASP A 957 -10.68 0.60 -20.58
N VAL A 958 -10.11 0.39 -19.39
CA VAL A 958 -10.35 1.25 -18.22
C VAL A 958 -9.05 1.91 -17.76
N TYR A 959 -9.15 3.18 -17.37
CA TYR A 959 -8.00 4.03 -17.06
C TYR A 959 -8.27 5.04 -15.94
#